data_AF-A0A928T5V3-F1
#
_entry.id   AF-A0A928T5V3-F1
#
_cell.length_a   1.000
_cell.length_b   1.000
_cell.length_c   1.000
_cell.angle_alpha   90.00
_cell.angle_beta   90.00
_cell.angle_gamma   90.00
#
_symmetry.space_group_name_H-M   'P 1'
#
loop_
_entity.id
_entity.type
_entity.pdbx_description
1 polymer ?
#
loop_
_entity_poly.entity_id
_entity_poly.type
_entity_poly.pdbx_seq_one_letter_code
_entity_poly.pdbx_strand_id
1 'polypeptide(L)'
;MPAPIEANPGYASGQLSKALKTADTHGDPVVRERALAKAEQWQKVLQGMCAGSFDIGSRRPMANVPTWATPEVVTGGFVTGSLLAGGPLGEHELAILESLGGTIERGRQIVNEFFLTAPGLTILTEWLHNGCYEIHVPEEGALLVVAWLMENEQPASAASIIQEISPFFDRLRFYPVPAAEPRMGGAEVSIQTTREAIAALNRVADHKAFSVQKEMICIWTPMMDRLVELLLETVEGEPPDLARDENGHPLPVDAKGRFPVIGGWPCKSIHPGWTNRVAALLEEYRRVRGVHRLCMKPDRADDNFRQLRDILTDVLPDIGRLHPRDLGRIRMIVARYLAKHGQPGSQQRQRLRAEQLRSVVAPLHSQLAQVVVRRLKDLPLDVGISDPSPFLQPVSREELPAALPNQALPESIAWKVTRAQRDSMTNLVTMGVITSGESLALVLPKVTAEIDALGIADESLRRVYAELYRSFRKRRSLLLLNLESQVRLEELPWVAATKPWRAQTQETRVVAAAALREISTIALSSFPETIVPNRLVRELANLAKQAGLDLPLVEEIAADIFMGEFGPKFLRAAKAAADELKETLYQTYYQADFAAISKMPDPTPEKMPRFAAWWSRASQQALDPFSQLCSKRTEADAAPYRGVAANGMMIEQQQILTTHNLSVLMKGLNLPVQRLAAAQRCWRWIIRRLGQKTTSHHARLIMVKNTAYAWRQMIYFLSGLSKAAQMDFLAFMRAMLYKEPEKLGQAVDPAIRGLHLAILGSPPQSSADSKLFLGWTTGSHWLIEKLGE
;
A
#
# COMPACT_ATOMS: atom_id res chain seq x y z
N MET A 1 24.86 -9.31 36.22
CA MET A 1 24.36 -8.23 35.35
C MET A 1 23.41 -8.85 34.36
N PRO A 2 22.12 -8.47 34.26
CA PRO A 2 21.34 -8.81 33.07
C PRO A 2 21.92 -8.04 31.89
N ALA A 3 22.17 -8.72 30.77
CA ALA A 3 22.70 -8.10 29.56
C ALA A 3 21.77 -6.96 29.08
N PRO A 4 22.29 -5.87 28.48
CA PRO A 4 21.46 -4.93 27.76
C PRO A 4 20.61 -5.71 26.75
N ILE A 5 19.32 -5.37 26.65
CA ILE A 5 18.43 -6.01 25.68
C ILE A 5 18.86 -5.52 24.29
N GLU A 6 19.51 -6.40 23.54
CA GLU A 6 19.98 -6.13 22.20
C GLU A 6 18.89 -6.41 21.16
N ALA A 7 18.93 -5.69 20.04
CA ALA A 7 18.01 -5.92 18.94
C ALA A 7 18.22 -7.32 18.34
N ASN A 8 17.13 -8.08 18.16
CA ASN A 8 17.19 -9.48 17.71
C ASN A 8 17.77 -9.61 16.28
N PRO A 9 18.98 -10.19 16.10
CA PRO A 9 19.59 -10.39 14.78
C PRO A 9 18.79 -11.33 13.86
N GLY A 10 17.94 -12.19 14.45
CA GLY A 10 17.03 -13.09 13.74
C GLY A 10 16.00 -12.36 12.88
N TYR A 11 15.57 -11.16 13.29
CA TYR A 11 14.65 -10.36 12.48
C TYR A 11 15.33 -9.83 11.22
N ALA A 12 16.54 -9.27 11.36
CA ALA A 12 17.31 -8.71 10.25
C ALA A 12 17.68 -9.78 9.21
N SER A 13 18.15 -10.95 9.67
CA SER A 13 18.44 -12.10 8.80
C SER A 13 17.18 -12.63 8.10
N GLY A 14 16.03 -12.69 8.78
CA GLY A 14 14.76 -13.06 8.17
C GLY A 14 14.30 -12.09 7.07
N GLN A 15 14.49 -10.78 7.26
CA GLN A 15 14.17 -9.78 6.24
C GLN A 15 15.10 -9.87 5.02
N LEU A 16 16.39 -10.13 5.23
CA LEU A 16 17.35 -10.38 4.15
C LEU A 16 16.94 -11.59 3.31
N SER A 17 16.66 -12.72 3.97
CA SER A 17 16.21 -13.96 3.30
C SER A 17 14.94 -13.73 2.46
N LYS A 18 13.96 -12.99 3.00
CA LYS A 18 12.73 -12.64 2.28
C LYS A 18 12.99 -11.76 1.05
N ALA A 19 13.91 -10.80 1.17
CA ALA A 19 14.29 -9.92 0.07
C ALA A 19 14.97 -10.72 -1.05
N LEU A 20 15.96 -11.56 -0.71
CA LEU A 20 16.65 -12.43 -1.67
C LEU A 20 15.71 -13.40 -2.38
N LYS A 21 14.80 -14.06 -1.63
CA LYS A 21 13.79 -14.94 -2.24
C LYS A 21 12.90 -14.21 -3.24
N THR A 22 12.54 -12.95 -2.95
CA THR A 22 11.73 -12.14 -3.85
C THR A 22 12.53 -11.71 -5.09
N ALA A 23 13.81 -11.37 -4.91
CA ALA A 23 14.71 -11.05 -6.01
C ALA A 23 14.88 -12.22 -6.98
N ASP A 24 14.91 -13.45 -6.47
CA ASP A 24 15.07 -14.66 -7.28
C ASP A 24 13.77 -15.10 -7.99
N THR A 25 12.64 -15.08 -7.26
CA THR A 25 11.41 -15.75 -7.73
C THR A 25 10.38 -14.83 -8.39
N HIS A 26 10.51 -13.50 -8.29
CA HIS A 26 9.47 -12.60 -8.78
C HIS A 26 9.50 -12.41 -10.30
N GLY A 27 8.32 -12.47 -10.94
CA GLY A 27 8.17 -12.38 -12.39
C GLY A 27 8.41 -10.97 -12.98
N ASP A 28 8.29 -9.93 -12.18
CA ASP A 28 8.51 -8.52 -12.58
C ASP A 28 9.96 -8.07 -12.30
N PRO A 29 10.74 -7.64 -13.32
CA PRO A 29 12.13 -7.20 -13.17
C PRO A 29 12.30 -6.01 -12.22
N VAL A 30 11.35 -5.05 -12.19
CA VAL A 30 11.44 -3.87 -11.31
C VAL A 30 11.27 -4.28 -9.85
N VAL A 31 10.42 -5.27 -9.59
CA VAL A 31 10.26 -5.83 -8.23
C VAL A 31 11.51 -6.59 -7.81
N ARG A 32 12.16 -7.30 -8.73
CA ARG A 32 13.45 -7.97 -8.43
C ARG A 32 14.54 -6.96 -8.08
N GLU A 33 14.68 -5.90 -8.86
CA GLU A 33 15.65 -4.83 -8.61
C GLU A 33 15.43 -4.17 -7.24
N ARG A 34 14.17 -3.81 -6.91
CA ARG A 34 13.82 -3.30 -5.58
C ARG A 34 14.11 -4.28 -4.45
N ALA A 35 13.92 -5.57 -4.69
CA ALA A 35 14.20 -6.60 -3.73
C ALA A 35 15.72 -6.77 -3.51
N LEU A 36 16.54 -6.63 -4.56
CA LEU A 36 18.00 -6.60 -4.45
C LEU A 36 18.49 -5.39 -3.65
N ALA A 37 18.02 -4.18 -3.97
CA ALA A 37 18.35 -2.98 -3.20
C ALA A 37 17.97 -3.13 -1.71
N LYS A 38 16.81 -3.75 -1.43
CA LYS A 38 16.40 -4.06 -0.05
C LYS A 38 17.34 -5.09 0.60
N ALA A 39 17.82 -6.09 -0.14
CA ALA A 39 18.77 -7.08 0.37
C ALA A 39 20.10 -6.43 0.74
N GLU A 40 20.64 -5.54 -0.10
CA GLU A 40 21.85 -4.77 0.19
C GLU A 40 21.72 -3.93 1.46
N GLN A 41 20.58 -3.25 1.65
CA GLN A 41 20.31 -2.50 2.88
C GLN A 41 20.36 -3.40 4.12
N TRP A 42 19.70 -4.57 4.08
CA TRP A 42 19.72 -5.51 5.21
C TRP A 42 21.09 -6.14 5.45
N GLN A 43 21.89 -6.33 4.40
CA GLN A 43 23.28 -6.75 4.53
C GLN A 43 24.11 -5.70 5.28
N LYS A 44 23.96 -4.40 4.96
CA LYS A 44 24.62 -3.31 5.70
C LYS A 44 24.23 -3.29 7.17
N VAL A 45 22.94 -3.47 7.48
CA VAL A 45 22.45 -3.57 8.87
C VAL A 45 23.17 -4.70 9.61
N LEU A 46 23.19 -5.91 9.03
CA LEU A 46 23.82 -7.08 9.65
C LEU A 46 25.32 -6.92 9.82
N GLN A 47 26.01 -6.37 8.81
CA GLN A 47 27.45 -6.09 8.90
C GLN A 47 27.75 -5.11 10.04
N GLY A 48 26.99 -4.03 10.18
CA GLY A 48 27.19 -3.08 11.26
C GLY A 48 26.81 -3.63 12.64
N MET A 49 25.81 -4.51 12.73
CA MET A 49 25.51 -5.27 13.95
C MET A 49 26.68 -6.16 14.35
N CYS A 50 27.23 -6.95 13.41
CA CYS A 50 28.37 -7.83 13.68
C CYS A 50 29.65 -7.07 14.01
N ALA A 51 29.87 -5.90 13.41
CA ALA A 51 31.03 -5.05 13.67
C ALA A 51 30.91 -4.24 14.97
N GLY A 52 29.73 -4.21 15.61
CA GLY A 52 29.48 -3.34 16.77
C GLY A 52 29.51 -1.85 16.43
N SER A 53 29.36 -1.49 15.15
CA SER A 53 29.44 -0.10 14.68
C SER A 53 28.16 0.69 14.95
N PHE A 54 27.07 0.01 15.29
CA PHE A 54 25.76 0.61 15.59
C PHE A 54 25.26 0.26 16.99
N ASP A 55 24.82 1.27 17.72
CA ASP A 55 24.11 1.11 18.99
C ASP A 55 22.59 1.05 18.71
N ILE A 56 22.10 -0.12 18.33
CA ILE A 56 20.68 -0.30 17.96
C ILE A 56 19.80 -0.24 19.20
N GLY A 57 18.74 0.55 19.14
CA GLY A 57 17.89 0.84 20.29
C GLY A 57 18.19 2.19 20.94
N SER A 58 19.23 2.88 20.47
CA SER A 58 19.63 4.22 20.91
C SER A 58 19.13 5.30 19.97
N ARG A 59 18.85 6.48 20.53
CA ARG A 59 18.57 7.74 19.83
C ARG A 59 19.78 8.23 19.04
N ARG A 60 20.98 7.77 19.39
CA ARG A 60 22.23 8.08 18.67
C ARG A 60 22.91 6.77 18.23
N PRO A 61 22.40 6.12 17.18
CA PRO A 61 22.83 4.78 16.81
C PRO A 61 24.22 4.73 16.15
N MET A 62 24.78 5.86 15.71
CA MET A 62 26.11 5.94 15.10
C MET A 62 27.02 6.85 15.93
N ALA A 63 28.22 6.36 16.24
CA ALA A 63 29.24 7.15 16.90
C ALA A 63 29.63 8.37 16.03
N ASN A 64 29.89 9.51 16.67
CA ASN A 64 30.31 10.76 16.01
C ASN A 64 29.31 11.37 15.01
N VAL A 65 28.09 10.83 14.91
CA VAL A 65 26.99 11.45 14.17
C VAL A 65 26.07 12.16 15.18
N PRO A 66 25.66 13.42 14.93
CA PRO A 66 24.75 14.13 15.82
C PRO A 66 23.33 13.59 15.67
N THR A 67 22.51 13.75 16.71
CA THR A 67 21.14 13.22 16.71
C THR A 67 20.24 13.90 15.68
N TRP A 68 20.52 15.13 15.29
CA TRP A 68 19.72 15.85 14.29
C TRP A 68 19.87 15.25 12.88
N ALA A 69 21.03 14.64 12.57
CA ALA A 69 21.30 14.05 11.26
C ALA A 69 20.36 12.88 10.98
N THR A 70 19.92 12.76 9.74
CA THR A 70 18.87 11.83 9.32
C THR A 70 19.51 10.53 8.80
N PRO A 71 19.47 9.44 9.58
CA PRO A 71 19.96 8.14 9.12
C PRO A 71 19.02 7.53 8.07
N GLU A 72 19.60 6.74 7.17
CA GLU A 72 18.83 5.79 6.38
C GLU A 72 18.37 4.63 7.28
N VAL A 73 17.05 4.44 7.34
CA VAL A 73 16.41 3.48 8.23
C VAL A 73 15.55 2.50 7.44
N VAL A 74 15.74 1.21 7.65
CA VAL A 74 14.94 0.15 7.02
C VAL A 74 13.70 -0.20 7.85
N THR A 75 12.86 -1.11 7.32
CA THR A 75 11.67 -1.59 8.02
C THR A 75 12.04 -2.13 9.41
N GLY A 76 11.27 -1.77 10.43
CA GLY A 76 11.55 -2.14 11.81
C GLY A 76 12.45 -1.15 12.58
N GLY A 77 12.90 -0.07 11.93
CA GLY A 77 13.63 1.01 12.62
C GLY A 77 15.16 0.82 12.69
N PHE A 78 15.70 -0.14 11.96
CA PHE A 78 17.15 -0.42 11.92
C PHE A 78 17.89 0.56 11.02
N VAL A 79 19.07 1.02 11.46
CA VAL A 79 19.94 1.91 10.66
C VAL A 79 20.85 1.11 9.72
N THR A 80 21.09 1.64 8.52
CA THR A 80 22.05 1.05 7.57
C THR A 80 23.47 1.57 7.72
N GLY A 81 23.66 2.64 8.51
CA GLY A 81 24.92 3.39 8.62
C GLY A 81 25.06 4.56 7.64
N SER A 82 24.16 4.66 6.64
CA SER A 82 24.17 5.77 5.68
C SER A 82 23.37 6.96 6.20
N LEU A 83 23.73 8.18 5.78
CA LEU A 83 22.98 9.40 6.06
C LEU A 83 22.26 9.85 4.79
N LEU A 84 20.98 10.21 4.90
CA LEU A 84 20.16 10.54 3.71
C LEU A 84 20.64 11.81 3.00
N ALA A 85 21.23 12.76 3.74
CA ALA A 85 21.85 13.96 3.17
C ALA A 85 23.27 13.73 2.60
N GLY A 86 23.84 12.51 2.71
CA GLY A 86 25.25 12.24 2.39
C GLY A 86 25.53 11.28 1.24
N GLY A 87 24.59 11.15 0.30
CA GLY A 87 24.72 10.30 -0.89
C GLY A 87 25.70 10.83 -1.96
N PRO A 88 25.64 10.32 -3.20
CA PRO A 88 26.42 10.85 -4.31
C PRO A 88 26.01 12.31 -4.65
N LEU A 89 26.90 13.05 -5.33
CA LEU A 89 26.60 14.41 -5.79
C LEU A 89 25.48 14.36 -6.82
N GLY A 90 24.43 15.17 -6.62
CA GLY A 90 23.34 15.33 -7.59
C GLY A 90 23.77 16.15 -8.82
N GLU A 91 22.96 16.11 -9.87
CA GLU A 91 23.21 16.86 -11.13
C GLU A 91 23.43 18.36 -10.90
N HIS A 92 22.61 18.98 -10.04
CA HIS A 92 22.73 20.40 -9.68
C HIS A 92 24.04 20.70 -8.92
N GLU A 93 24.52 19.77 -8.10
CA GLU A 93 25.78 19.92 -7.36
C GLU A 93 26.98 19.82 -8.29
N LEU A 94 26.92 18.89 -9.26
CA LEU A 94 27.94 18.73 -10.28
C LEU A 94 28.05 19.98 -11.16
N ALA A 95 26.93 20.60 -11.53
CA ALA A 95 26.93 21.85 -12.28
C ALA A 95 27.60 23.01 -11.51
N ILE A 96 27.31 23.15 -10.21
CA ILE A 96 27.98 24.15 -9.35
C ILE A 96 29.47 23.81 -9.25
N LEU A 97 29.82 22.55 -8.99
CA LEU A 97 31.20 22.11 -8.86
C LEU A 97 32.02 22.37 -10.13
N GLU A 98 31.44 22.11 -11.31
CA GLU A 98 32.04 22.38 -12.61
C GLU A 98 32.30 23.88 -12.80
N SER A 99 31.33 24.74 -12.45
CA SER A 99 31.51 26.20 -12.51
C SER A 99 32.61 26.74 -11.59
N LEU A 100 32.91 26.03 -10.50
CA LEU A 100 33.94 26.39 -9.52
C LEU A 100 35.31 25.75 -9.84
N GLY A 101 35.39 24.88 -10.85
CA GLY A 101 36.61 24.14 -11.18
C GLY A 101 37.04 23.13 -10.10
N GLY A 102 36.09 22.62 -9.30
CA GLY A 102 36.37 21.73 -8.18
C GLY A 102 36.43 20.25 -8.56
N THR A 103 37.07 19.44 -7.69
CA THR A 103 37.17 17.99 -7.85
C THR A 103 36.02 17.26 -7.16
N ILE A 104 35.54 16.14 -7.72
CA ILE A 104 34.45 15.32 -7.17
C ILE A 104 34.73 14.87 -5.72
N GLU A 105 35.98 14.50 -5.39
CA GLU A 105 36.37 14.00 -4.06
C GLU A 105 36.09 15.00 -2.92
N ARG A 106 36.28 16.30 -3.19
CA ARG A 106 35.95 17.40 -2.27
C ARG A 106 34.66 18.12 -2.64
N GLY A 107 33.89 17.58 -3.59
CA GLY A 107 32.78 18.29 -4.21
C GLY A 107 31.72 18.73 -3.21
N ARG A 108 31.36 17.86 -2.26
CA ARG A 108 30.36 18.18 -1.22
C ARG A 108 30.78 19.38 -0.36
N GLN A 109 32.04 19.37 0.08
CA GLN A 109 32.60 20.46 0.88
C GLN A 109 32.63 21.77 0.10
N ILE A 110 33.15 21.73 -1.14
CA ILE A 110 33.26 22.90 -2.01
C ILE A 110 31.89 23.54 -2.24
N VAL A 111 30.85 22.74 -2.51
CA VAL A 111 29.50 23.28 -2.76
C VAL A 111 28.87 23.85 -1.48
N ASN A 112 29.04 23.20 -0.31
CA ASN A 112 28.57 23.77 0.96
C ASN A 112 29.26 25.11 1.27
N GLU A 113 30.58 25.19 1.07
CA GLU A 113 31.37 26.42 1.28
C GLU A 113 30.99 27.51 0.27
N PHE A 114 30.71 27.15 -0.98
CA PHE A 114 30.22 28.09 -1.99
C PHE A 114 28.94 28.80 -1.54
N PHE A 115 27.99 28.09 -0.93
CA PHE A 115 26.75 28.69 -0.43
C PHE A 115 26.94 29.66 0.76
N LEU A 116 28.13 29.70 1.38
CA LEU A 116 28.50 30.71 2.38
C LEU A 116 29.17 31.96 1.77
N THR A 117 29.49 31.94 0.48
CA THR A 117 30.04 33.11 -0.24
C THR A 117 28.93 34.10 -0.59
N ALA A 118 29.29 35.35 -0.92
CA ALA A 118 28.30 36.34 -1.34
C ALA A 118 27.44 35.89 -2.55
N PRO A 119 28.00 35.33 -3.64
CA PRO A 119 27.19 34.78 -4.73
C PRO A 119 26.26 33.63 -4.28
N GLY A 120 26.75 32.72 -3.45
CA GLY A 120 25.97 31.60 -2.94
C GLY A 120 24.80 32.05 -2.06
N LEU A 121 25.03 33.03 -1.18
CA LEU A 121 23.98 33.65 -0.36
C LEU A 121 22.94 34.37 -1.23
N THR A 122 23.35 35.06 -2.31
CA THR A 122 22.39 35.67 -3.24
C THR A 122 21.45 34.63 -3.86
N ILE A 123 21.97 33.47 -4.27
CA ILE A 123 21.14 32.37 -4.80
C ILE A 123 20.17 31.85 -3.74
N LEU A 124 20.64 31.65 -2.50
CA LEU A 124 19.77 31.19 -1.40
C LEU A 124 18.67 32.20 -1.09
N THR A 125 18.98 33.50 -1.06
CA THR A 125 18.00 34.58 -0.85
C THR A 125 16.98 34.66 -2.00
N GLU A 126 17.41 34.46 -3.25
CA GLU A 126 16.50 34.38 -4.38
C GLU A 126 15.53 33.19 -4.23
N TRP A 127 16.05 32.01 -3.87
CA TRP A 127 15.24 30.82 -3.58
C TRP A 127 14.28 31.03 -2.43
N LEU A 128 14.70 31.69 -1.35
CA LEU A 128 13.83 32.04 -0.22
C LEU A 128 12.61 32.84 -0.69
N HIS A 129 12.83 33.87 -1.51
CA HIS A 129 11.77 34.75 -2.00
C HIS A 129 10.86 34.08 -3.02
N ASN A 130 11.42 33.44 -4.06
CA ASN A 130 10.63 32.87 -5.14
C ASN A 130 10.05 31.49 -4.81
N GLY A 131 10.61 30.76 -3.83
CA GLY A 131 10.15 29.44 -3.42
C GLY A 131 10.51 28.30 -4.38
N CYS A 132 11.40 28.54 -5.34
CA CYS A 132 11.81 27.61 -6.39
C CYS A 132 12.85 26.60 -5.88
N TYR A 133 12.52 25.88 -4.82
CA TYR A 133 13.38 24.88 -4.20
C TYR A 133 12.58 23.72 -3.59
N GLU A 134 13.22 22.58 -3.40
CA GLU A 134 12.68 21.43 -2.67
C GLU A 134 13.61 21.01 -1.52
N ILE A 135 13.00 20.70 -0.38
CA ILE A 135 13.66 20.09 0.78
C ILE A 135 13.18 18.64 0.88
N HIS A 136 14.03 17.70 0.51
CA HIS A 136 13.78 16.26 0.64
C HIS A 136 14.11 15.76 2.04
N VAL A 137 15.19 16.26 2.64
CA VAL A 137 15.60 15.96 4.02
C VAL A 137 15.84 17.25 4.80
N PRO A 138 15.54 17.29 6.11
CA PRO A 138 15.56 18.55 6.87
C PRO A 138 16.88 19.32 6.83
N GLU A 139 18.00 18.62 6.68
CA GLU A 139 19.36 19.17 6.60
C GLU A 139 19.50 20.17 5.44
N GLU A 140 18.84 19.92 4.32
CA GLU A 140 18.88 20.75 3.11
C GLU A 140 18.30 22.15 3.31
N GLY A 141 17.50 22.35 4.37
CA GLY A 141 16.98 23.67 4.72
C GLY A 141 17.90 24.49 5.63
N ALA A 142 19.02 23.94 6.10
CA ALA A 142 19.87 24.63 7.08
C ALA A 142 20.44 25.94 6.52
N LEU A 143 21.01 25.92 5.30
CA LEU A 143 21.58 27.13 4.70
C LEU A 143 20.53 28.13 4.21
N LEU A 144 19.31 27.69 3.88
CA LEU A 144 18.18 28.62 3.65
C LEU A 144 17.84 29.40 4.93
N VAL A 145 17.79 28.73 6.08
CA VAL A 145 17.57 29.43 7.37
C VAL A 145 18.74 30.36 7.70
N VAL A 146 19.97 29.97 7.42
CA VAL A 146 21.15 30.84 7.57
C VAL A 146 21.01 32.10 6.71
N ALA A 147 20.67 31.96 5.42
CA ALA A 147 20.48 33.09 4.52
C ALA A 147 19.37 34.03 5.02
N TRP A 148 18.24 33.47 5.50
CA TRP A 148 17.15 34.24 6.08
C TRP A 148 17.58 35.00 7.34
N LEU A 149 18.33 34.36 8.25
CA LEU A 149 18.85 35.00 9.46
C LEU A 149 19.83 36.13 9.14
N MET A 150 20.67 35.97 8.11
CA MET A 150 21.59 37.01 7.66
C MET A 150 20.83 38.22 7.10
N GLU A 151 19.78 38.00 6.31
CA GLU A 151 18.92 39.05 5.77
C GLU A 151 18.14 39.80 6.86
N ASN A 152 17.79 39.13 7.96
CA ASN A 152 17.05 39.70 9.10
C ASN A 152 17.97 40.21 10.24
N GLU A 153 19.24 40.51 9.94
CA GLU A 153 20.22 41.07 10.89
C GLU A 153 20.47 40.20 12.13
N GLN A 154 20.46 38.86 11.99
CA GLN A 154 20.72 37.89 13.06
C GLN A 154 22.02 37.07 12.85
N PRO A 155 23.19 37.72 12.69
CA PRO A 155 24.43 37.03 12.34
C PRO A 155 24.91 36.05 13.43
N ALA A 156 24.63 36.34 14.71
CA ALA A 156 25.03 35.44 15.81
C ALA A 156 24.28 34.09 15.75
N SER A 157 22.98 34.12 15.44
CA SER A 157 22.17 32.91 15.27
C SER A 157 22.59 32.12 14.05
N ALA A 158 22.90 32.80 12.94
CA ALA A 158 23.44 32.19 11.73
C ALA A 158 24.79 31.51 11.98
N ALA A 159 25.73 32.19 12.66
CA ALA A 159 27.05 31.65 13.00
C ALA A 159 26.96 30.41 13.89
N SER A 160 26.03 30.38 14.85
CA SER A 160 25.77 29.21 15.70
C SER A 160 25.35 27.98 14.90
N ILE A 161 24.47 28.15 13.90
CA ILE A 161 24.07 27.06 13.00
C ILE A 161 25.29 26.58 12.20
N ILE A 162 26.05 27.49 11.59
CA ILE A 162 27.22 27.16 10.77
C ILE A 162 28.26 26.39 11.60
N GLN A 163 28.51 26.80 12.84
CA GLN A 163 29.44 26.12 13.74
C GLN A 163 29.02 24.66 13.99
N GLU A 164 27.72 24.40 14.12
CA GLU A 164 27.17 23.05 14.34
C GLU A 164 27.24 22.15 13.09
N ILE A 165 27.03 22.72 11.89
CA ILE A 165 26.96 21.94 10.63
C ILE A 165 28.30 21.82 9.90
N SER A 166 29.22 22.77 10.07
CA SER A 166 30.51 22.81 9.36
C SER A 166 31.38 21.56 9.52
N PRO A 167 31.40 20.83 10.66
CA PRO A 167 32.15 19.59 10.78
C PRO A 167 31.68 18.46 9.83
N PHE A 168 30.54 18.63 9.17
CA PHE A 168 29.92 17.65 8.29
C PHE A 168 29.85 18.10 6.83
N PHE A 169 30.48 19.23 6.45
CA PHE A 169 30.45 19.75 5.08
C PHE A 169 31.08 18.82 4.05
N ASP A 170 32.00 17.96 4.48
CA ASP A 170 32.64 16.94 3.65
C ASP A 170 31.67 15.84 3.19
N ARG A 171 30.58 15.62 3.94
CA ARG A 171 29.73 14.43 3.76
C ARG A 171 28.24 14.69 3.69
N LEU A 172 27.72 15.82 4.19
CA LEU A 172 26.28 16.12 4.20
C LEU A 172 25.94 17.34 3.34
N ARG A 173 24.79 17.29 2.67
CA ARG A 173 24.19 18.43 1.96
C ARG A 173 23.35 19.30 2.91
N PHE A 174 23.59 20.61 2.91
CA PHE A 174 22.88 21.58 3.75
C PHE A 174 22.10 22.67 2.99
N TYR A 175 21.97 22.49 1.67
CA TYR A 175 21.25 23.37 0.75
C TYR A 175 20.17 22.59 -0.01
N PRO A 176 19.12 23.26 -0.52
CA PRO A 176 17.98 22.60 -1.14
C PRO A 176 18.29 22.18 -2.58
N VAL A 177 17.38 21.38 -3.14
CA VAL A 177 17.39 21.04 -4.57
C VAL A 177 16.64 22.14 -5.34
N PRO A 178 17.20 22.70 -6.43
CA PRO A 178 16.50 23.71 -7.22
C PRO A 178 15.25 23.13 -7.89
N ALA A 179 14.16 23.91 -7.93
CA ALA A 179 12.92 23.58 -8.61
C ALA A 179 12.58 24.60 -9.69
N ALA A 180 11.84 24.18 -10.71
CA ALA A 180 11.41 25.06 -11.81
C ALA A 180 10.26 25.99 -11.39
N GLU A 181 9.42 25.55 -10.45
CA GLU A 181 8.24 26.29 -10.00
C GLU A 181 8.15 26.24 -8.46
N PRO A 182 7.58 27.27 -7.82
CA PRO A 182 7.29 27.23 -6.40
C PRO A 182 6.27 26.15 -6.08
N ARG A 183 6.45 25.49 -4.94
CA ARG A 183 5.46 24.53 -4.46
C ARG A 183 4.16 25.27 -4.11
N MET A 184 3.06 24.89 -4.76
CA MET A 184 1.72 25.39 -4.46
C MET A 184 1.32 25.00 -3.02
N GLY A 185 1.09 26.00 -2.17
CA GLY A 185 0.45 25.84 -0.86
C GLY A 185 -1.07 25.68 -1.02
N GLY A 186 -1.70 24.80 -0.24
CA GLY A 186 -3.14 24.61 -0.30
C GLY A 186 -3.68 23.52 0.61
N ALA A 187 -4.98 23.58 0.90
CA ALA A 187 -5.70 22.58 1.68
C ALA A 187 -5.97 21.27 0.91
N GLU A 188 -5.85 21.30 -0.42
CA GLU A 188 -6.01 20.12 -1.25
C GLU A 188 -4.74 19.25 -1.21
N VAL A 189 -4.94 17.95 -1.06
CA VAL A 189 -3.86 16.97 -1.04
C VAL A 189 -4.05 15.96 -2.15
N SER A 190 -2.98 15.27 -2.53
CA SER A 190 -3.03 14.09 -3.37
C SER A 190 -2.20 12.97 -2.74
N ILE A 191 -2.67 11.74 -2.87
CA ILE A 191 -1.92 10.54 -2.44
C ILE A 191 -0.78 10.24 -3.41
N GLN A 192 -1.03 10.45 -4.70
CA GLN A 192 -0.08 10.20 -5.77
C GLN A 192 0.19 11.47 -6.57
N THR A 193 1.38 11.55 -7.16
CA THR A 193 1.70 12.58 -8.14
C THR A 193 1.30 12.13 -9.54
N THR A 194 1.23 13.08 -10.48
CA THR A 194 1.02 12.78 -11.90
C THR A 194 2.09 11.82 -12.43
N ARG A 195 3.35 11.96 -12.00
CA ARG A 195 4.45 11.04 -12.30
C ARG A 195 4.16 9.61 -11.86
N GLU A 196 3.62 9.42 -10.65
CA GLU A 196 3.26 8.10 -10.14
C GLU A 196 2.08 7.48 -10.90
N ALA A 197 1.09 8.28 -11.29
CA ALA A 197 -0.03 7.83 -12.13
C ALA A 197 0.46 7.39 -13.51
N ILE A 198 1.32 8.18 -14.16
CA ILE A 198 1.96 7.83 -15.43
C ILE A 198 2.76 6.53 -15.29
N ALA A 199 3.57 6.40 -14.23
CA ALA A 199 4.32 5.18 -13.97
C ALA A 199 3.40 3.96 -13.75
N ALA A 200 2.26 4.13 -13.08
CA ALA A 200 1.28 3.06 -12.87
C ALA A 200 0.55 2.67 -14.17
N LEU A 201 0.28 3.63 -15.06
CA LEU A 201 -0.31 3.40 -16.39
C LEU A 201 0.68 2.69 -17.32
N ASN A 202 1.95 3.08 -17.31
CA ASN A 202 3.01 2.43 -18.09
C ASN A 202 3.25 0.98 -17.68
N ARG A 203 2.90 0.60 -16.43
CA ARG A 203 2.97 -0.79 -15.95
C ARG A 203 1.75 -1.64 -16.36
N VAL A 204 0.75 -1.07 -17.03
CA VAL A 204 -0.40 -1.86 -17.53
C VAL A 204 0.09 -2.76 -18.65
N ALA A 205 0.36 -4.02 -18.30
CA ALA A 205 0.86 -5.03 -19.22
C ALA A 205 -0.25 -5.61 -20.10
N ASP A 206 0.16 -6.08 -21.27
CA ASP A 206 -0.71 -6.89 -22.14
C ASP A 206 -1.06 -8.21 -21.48
N HIS A 207 -2.35 -8.52 -21.40
CA HIS A 207 -2.78 -9.84 -20.97
C HIS A 207 -2.45 -10.85 -22.09
N LYS A 208 -1.32 -11.55 -21.97
CA LYS A 208 -0.77 -12.45 -23.01
C LYS A 208 -1.83 -13.38 -23.62
N ALA A 209 -2.71 -13.94 -22.80
CA ALA A 209 -3.77 -14.83 -23.29
C ALA A 209 -4.75 -14.14 -24.26
N PHE A 210 -5.12 -12.88 -23.99
CA PHE A 210 -6.01 -12.13 -24.87
C PHE A 210 -5.30 -11.72 -26.16
N SER A 211 -4.03 -11.30 -26.08
CA SER A 211 -3.21 -11.00 -27.26
C SER A 211 -3.06 -12.22 -28.18
N VAL A 212 -2.85 -13.40 -27.60
CA VAL A 212 -2.82 -14.69 -28.33
C VAL A 212 -4.17 -15.00 -28.97
N GLN A 213 -5.28 -14.80 -28.24
CA GLN A 213 -6.63 -15.02 -28.75
C GLN A 213 -6.98 -14.06 -29.90
N LYS A 214 -6.61 -12.79 -29.79
CA LYS A 214 -6.80 -11.77 -30.83
C LYS A 214 -6.03 -12.14 -32.09
N GLU A 215 -4.76 -12.52 -31.96
CA GLU A 215 -3.96 -13.00 -33.11
C GLU A 215 -4.59 -14.26 -33.74
N MET A 216 -5.07 -15.21 -32.93
CA MET A 216 -5.77 -16.40 -33.42
C MET A 216 -7.02 -16.06 -34.23
N ILE A 217 -7.87 -15.16 -33.73
CA ILE A 217 -9.16 -14.84 -34.36
C ILE A 217 -8.98 -13.92 -35.57
N CYS A 218 -8.09 -12.93 -35.50
CA CYS A 218 -7.92 -11.93 -36.56
C CYS A 218 -7.00 -12.40 -37.70
N ILE A 219 -6.03 -13.28 -37.42
CA ILE A 219 -5.00 -13.67 -38.40
C ILE A 219 -5.16 -15.14 -38.80
N TRP A 220 -5.08 -16.05 -37.83
CA TRP A 220 -4.94 -17.48 -38.11
C TRP A 220 -6.25 -18.16 -38.52
N THR A 221 -7.35 -17.74 -37.91
CA THR A 221 -8.68 -18.28 -38.21
C THR A 221 -9.15 -17.97 -39.64
N PRO A 222 -9.04 -16.72 -40.15
CA PRO A 222 -9.33 -16.42 -41.56
C PRO A 222 -8.43 -17.17 -42.55
N MET A 223 -7.18 -17.44 -42.17
CA MET A 223 -6.25 -18.17 -43.03
C MET A 223 -6.62 -19.66 -43.14
N MET A 224 -6.99 -20.29 -42.02
CA MET A 224 -7.56 -21.64 -42.02
C MET A 224 -8.87 -21.67 -42.81
N ASP A 225 -9.71 -20.64 -42.69
CA ASP A 225 -10.95 -20.51 -43.45
C ASP A 225 -10.72 -20.55 -44.96
N ARG A 226 -9.75 -19.76 -45.45
CA ARG A 226 -9.36 -19.72 -46.86
C ARG A 226 -8.76 -21.05 -47.34
N LEU A 227 -7.97 -21.72 -46.50
CA LEU A 227 -7.39 -23.02 -46.85
C LEU A 227 -8.46 -24.11 -46.99
N VAL A 228 -9.43 -24.15 -46.08
CA VAL A 228 -10.56 -25.10 -46.16
C VAL A 228 -11.46 -24.80 -47.35
N GLU A 229 -11.69 -23.52 -47.68
CA GLU A 229 -12.43 -23.12 -48.89
C GLU A 229 -11.73 -23.62 -50.16
N LEU A 230 -10.42 -23.42 -50.29
CA LEU A 230 -9.65 -23.96 -51.42
C LEU A 230 -9.75 -25.48 -51.50
N LEU A 231 -9.70 -26.19 -50.37
CA LEU A 231 -9.87 -27.65 -50.36
C LEU A 231 -11.27 -28.09 -50.80
N LEU A 232 -12.31 -27.33 -50.43
CA LEU A 232 -13.69 -27.64 -50.80
C LEU A 232 -13.97 -27.45 -52.28
N GLU A 233 -13.29 -26.51 -52.95
CA GLU A 233 -13.36 -26.38 -54.41
C GLU A 233 -12.91 -27.66 -55.16
N THR A 234 -12.18 -28.55 -54.49
CA THR A 234 -11.67 -29.79 -55.09
C THR A 234 -12.53 -31.03 -54.79
N VAL A 235 -13.61 -30.86 -54.03
CA VAL A 235 -14.54 -31.93 -53.68
C VAL A 235 -15.59 -32.08 -54.78
N GLU A 236 -15.78 -33.30 -55.27
CA GLU A 236 -16.92 -33.64 -56.12
C GLU A 236 -18.10 -34.13 -55.26
N GLY A 237 -19.28 -33.56 -55.47
CA GLY A 237 -20.50 -33.91 -54.73
C GLY A 237 -20.69 -33.09 -53.44
N GLU A 238 -21.42 -33.65 -52.47
CA GLU A 238 -21.67 -32.99 -51.19
C GLU A 238 -20.38 -32.81 -50.37
N PRO A 239 -20.22 -31.71 -49.60
CA PRO A 239 -19.03 -31.49 -48.79
C PRO A 239 -18.87 -32.58 -47.70
N PRO A 240 -17.63 -32.90 -47.28
CA PRO A 240 -17.42 -33.86 -46.21
C PRO A 240 -18.07 -33.40 -44.90
N ASP A 241 -18.86 -34.25 -44.25
CA ASP A 241 -19.45 -33.97 -42.93
C ASP A 241 -19.36 -35.19 -42.00
N LEU A 242 -19.48 -34.96 -40.69
CA LEU A 242 -19.59 -36.03 -39.70
C LEU A 242 -20.98 -36.67 -39.79
N ALA A 243 -21.03 -38.00 -39.78
CA ALA A 243 -22.31 -38.71 -39.73
C ALA A 243 -23.03 -38.38 -38.40
N ARG A 244 -24.34 -38.13 -38.46
CA ARG A 244 -25.16 -37.75 -37.31
C ARG A 244 -26.26 -38.77 -37.05
N ASP A 245 -26.68 -38.90 -35.79
CA ASP A 245 -27.86 -39.67 -35.40
C ASP A 245 -29.17 -38.94 -35.75
N GLU A 246 -30.30 -39.58 -35.47
CA GLU A 246 -31.65 -39.04 -35.71
C GLU A 246 -31.94 -37.74 -34.94
N ASN A 247 -31.15 -37.45 -33.90
CA ASN A 247 -31.25 -36.25 -33.07
C ASN A 247 -30.25 -35.16 -33.49
N GLY A 248 -29.45 -35.39 -34.54
CA GLY A 248 -28.47 -34.44 -35.07
C GLY A 248 -27.11 -34.44 -34.37
N HIS A 249 -26.84 -35.37 -33.45
CA HIS A 249 -25.54 -35.50 -32.77
C HIS A 249 -24.55 -36.31 -33.59
N PRO A 250 -23.25 -35.96 -33.63
CA PRO A 250 -22.23 -36.76 -34.30
C PRO A 250 -22.17 -38.19 -33.75
N LEU A 251 -22.16 -39.18 -34.64
CA LEU A 251 -22.02 -40.58 -34.25
C LEU A 251 -20.67 -40.82 -33.54
N PRO A 252 -20.64 -41.69 -32.52
CA PRO A 252 -19.40 -42.05 -31.82
C PRO A 252 -18.38 -42.69 -32.77
N VAL A 253 -17.12 -42.73 -32.33
CA VAL A 253 -16.05 -43.37 -33.10
C VAL A 253 -16.38 -44.84 -33.39
N ASP A 254 -16.07 -45.30 -34.59
CA ASP A 254 -16.24 -46.68 -35.02
C ASP A 254 -15.35 -47.65 -34.21
N ALA A 255 -15.53 -48.96 -34.41
CA ALA A 255 -14.73 -50.00 -33.75
C ALA A 255 -13.21 -49.90 -33.97
N LYS A 256 -12.75 -49.02 -34.87
CA LYS A 256 -11.35 -48.73 -35.18
C LYS A 256 -10.91 -47.35 -34.69
N GLY A 257 -11.72 -46.68 -33.86
CA GLY A 257 -11.43 -45.36 -33.28
C GLY A 257 -11.57 -44.20 -34.25
N ARG A 258 -12.25 -44.37 -35.40
CA ARG A 258 -12.41 -43.33 -36.43
C ARG A 258 -13.82 -42.75 -36.42
N PHE A 259 -13.93 -41.44 -36.64
CA PHE A 259 -15.24 -40.83 -36.81
C PHE A 259 -15.82 -41.21 -38.18
N PRO A 260 -17.08 -41.63 -38.26
CA PRO A 260 -17.74 -41.86 -39.56
C PRO A 260 -17.93 -40.52 -40.29
N VAL A 261 -17.36 -40.41 -41.49
CA VAL A 261 -17.44 -39.22 -42.36
C VAL A 261 -18.23 -39.54 -43.62
N ILE A 262 -19.28 -38.77 -43.87
CA ILE A 262 -20.13 -38.81 -45.07
C ILE A 262 -19.74 -37.69 -46.04
N GLY A 263 -20.28 -37.69 -47.26
CA GLY A 263 -19.96 -36.72 -48.31
C GLY A 263 -18.72 -37.06 -49.14
N GLY A 264 -18.36 -36.15 -50.05
CA GLY A 264 -17.34 -36.31 -51.08
C GLY A 264 -15.90 -36.41 -50.58
N TRP A 265 -14.98 -36.60 -51.52
CA TRP A 265 -13.54 -36.69 -51.26
C TRP A 265 -12.85 -35.43 -51.78
N PRO A 266 -12.04 -34.72 -50.96
CA PRO A 266 -11.19 -33.63 -51.44
C PRO A 266 -10.18 -34.11 -52.48
N CYS A 267 -9.61 -33.17 -53.25
CA CYS A 267 -8.58 -33.40 -54.27
C CYS A 267 -9.01 -34.33 -55.41
N LYS A 268 -10.31 -34.34 -55.78
CA LYS A 268 -10.85 -35.12 -56.90
C LYS A 268 -10.97 -34.31 -58.19
N SER A 269 -11.44 -33.07 -58.10
CA SER A 269 -11.51 -32.12 -59.23
C SER A 269 -10.53 -30.98 -59.01
N ILE A 270 -9.40 -30.96 -59.74
CA ILE A 270 -8.39 -29.91 -59.62
C ILE A 270 -8.51 -28.95 -60.80
N HIS A 271 -9.01 -27.75 -60.55
CA HIS A 271 -9.18 -26.72 -61.58
C HIS A 271 -7.86 -26.01 -61.94
N PRO A 272 -7.71 -25.50 -63.18
CA PRO A 272 -6.57 -24.68 -63.58
C PRO A 272 -6.37 -23.48 -62.63
N GLY A 273 -5.16 -23.29 -62.13
CA GLY A 273 -4.80 -22.18 -61.22
C GLY A 273 -5.07 -22.43 -59.73
N TRP A 274 -5.67 -23.55 -59.34
CA TRP A 274 -5.83 -23.92 -57.93
C TRP A 274 -4.48 -24.08 -57.20
N THR A 275 -3.53 -24.79 -57.82
CA THR A 275 -2.18 -25.02 -57.27
C THR A 275 -1.44 -23.71 -56.99
N ASN A 276 -1.55 -22.73 -57.91
CA ASN A 276 -0.98 -21.40 -57.73
C ASN A 276 -1.60 -20.65 -56.55
N ARG A 277 -2.92 -20.75 -56.34
CA ARG A 277 -3.62 -20.11 -55.21
C ARG A 277 -3.23 -20.73 -53.87
N VAL A 278 -3.08 -22.05 -53.81
CA VAL A 278 -2.58 -22.72 -52.60
C VAL A 278 -1.14 -22.33 -52.32
N ALA A 279 -0.25 -22.37 -53.32
CA ALA A 279 1.13 -21.94 -53.17
C ALA A 279 1.24 -20.48 -52.67
N ALA A 280 0.42 -19.58 -53.22
CA ALA A 280 0.35 -18.18 -52.76
C ALA A 280 -0.09 -18.07 -51.29
N LEU A 281 -1.09 -18.86 -50.86
CA LEU A 281 -1.53 -18.87 -49.46
C LEU A 281 -0.46 -19.42 -48.50
N LEU A 282 0.31 -20.43 -48.94
CA LEU A 282 1.43 -20.97 -48.17
C LEU A 282 2.57 -19.95 -48.01
N GLU A 283 2.90 -19.19 -49.06
CA GLU A 283 3.86 -18.09 -48.95
C GLU A 283 3.34 -16.94 -48.08
N GLU A 284 2.06 -16.61 -48.21
CA GLU A 284 1.40 -15.63 -47.35
C GLU A 284 1.52 -16.03 -45.88
N TYR A 285 1.34 -17.32 -45.55
CA TYR A 285 1.53 -17.82 -44.19
C TYR A 285 2.95 -17.58 -43.70
N ARG A 286 3.99 -17.88 -44.51
CA ARG A 286 5.39 -17.67 -44.10
C ARG A 286 5.67 -16.21 -43.80
N ARG A 287 5.16 -15.29 -44.64
CA ARG A 287 5.27 -13.84 -44.44
C ARG A 287 4.55 -13.37 -43.18
N VAL A 288 3.28 -13.76 -43.01
CA VAL A 288 2.45 -13.39 -41.86
C VAL A 288 3.04 -13.93 -40.57
N ARG A 289 3.58 -15.15 -40.57
CA ARG A 289 4.25 -15.77 -39.42
C ARG A 289 5.54 -15.06 -39.00
N GLY A 290 6.25 -14.45 -39.95
CA GLY A 290 7.40 -13.60 -39.66
C GLY A 290 7.07 -12.44 -38.70
N VAL A 291 5.84 -11.91 -38.80
CA VAL A 291 5.33 -10.76 -38.02
C VAL A 291 4.52 -11.22 -36.79
N HIS A 292 3.61 -12.18 -36.96
CA HIS A 292 2.68 -12.63 -35.93
C HIS A 292 3.22 -13.87 -35.21
N ARG A 293 3.77 -13.67 -34.00
CA ARG A 293 4.51 -14.69 -33.24
C ARG A 293 3.86 -15.13 -31.93
N LEU A 294 2.76 -14.50 -31.52
CA LEU A 294 2.20 -14.71 -30.19
C LEU A 294 1.47 -16.04 -30.09
N CYS A 295 0.68 -16.40 -31.11
CA CYS A 295 -0.05 -17.65 -31.14
C CYS A 295 0.81 -18.77 -31.73
N MET A 296 1.02 -19.83 -30.94
CA MET A 296 1.75 -21.02 -31.37
C MET A 296 0.86 -22.09 -32.02
N LYS A 297 -0.47 -21.92 -31.93
CA LYS A 297 -1.43 -22.91 -32.45
C LYS A 297 -1.23 -23.26 -33.93
N PRO A 298 -0.95 -22.32 -34.85
CA PRO A 298 -0.70 -22.63 -36.26
C PRO A 298 0.49 -23.56 -36.52
N ASP A 299 1.41 -23.69 -35.56
CA ASP A 299 2.65 -24.46 -35.68
C ASP A 299 2.63 -25.71 -34.79
N ARG A 300 1.55 -25.95 -34.04
CA ARG A 300 1.42 -27.14 -33.19
C ARG A 300 1.27 -28.40 -34.06
N ALA A 301 2.05 -29.43 -33.77
CA ALA A 301 2.11 -30.66 -34.57
C ALA A 301 0.75 -31.38 -34.66
N ASP A 302 -0.07 -31.27 -33.62
CA ASP A 302 -1.40 -31.84 -33.52
C ASP A 302 -2.51 -30.90 -34.03
N ASP A 303 -2.21 -29.67 -34.42
CA ASP A 303 -3.20 -28.73 -34.93
C ASP A 303 -3.55 -29.01 -36.40
N ASN A 304 -4.84 -28.93 -36.71
CA ASN A 304 -5.38 -29.21 -38.04
C ASN A 304 -4.78 -28.30 -39.13
N PHE A 305 -4.52 -27.03 -38.82
CA PHE A 305 -4.01 -26.08 -39.80
C PHE A 305 -2.59 -26.45 -40.22
N ARG A 306 -1.71 -26.79 -39.26
CA ARG A 306 -0.36 -27.28 -39.56
C ARG A 306 -0.39 -28.55 -40.39
N GLN A 307 -1.20 -29.54 -39.98
CA GLN A 307 -1.28 -30.82 -40.68
C GLN A 307 -1.68 -30.66 -42.14
N LEU A 308 -2.68 -29.83 -42.45
CA LEU A 308 -3.07 -29.54 -43.83
C LEU A 308 -1.95 -28.84 -44.59
N ARG A 309 -1.28 -27.89 -43.95
CA ARG A 309 -0.20 -27.09 -44.56
C ARG A 309 1.01 -27.96 -44.91
N ASP A 310 1.40 -28.87 -44.02
CA ASP A 310 2.50 -29.81 -44.21
C ASP A 310 2.17 -30.76 -45.37
N ILE A 311 0.99 -31.40 -45.35
CA ILE A 311 0.53 -32.30 -46.44
C ILE A 311 0.48 -31.57 -47.79
N LEU A 312 -0.07 -30.36 -47.83
CA LEU A 312 -0.17 -29.60 -49.09
C LEU A 312 1.20 -29.14 -49.59
N THR A 313 2.14 -28.80 -48.70
CA THR A 313 3.51 -28.44 -49.09
C THR A 313 4.22 -29.62 -49.76
N ASP A 314 4.07 -30.82 -49.21
CA ASP A 314 4.72 -32.03 -49.71
C ASP A 314 4.11 -32.50 -51.04
N VAL A 315 2.79 -32.32 -51.23
CA VAL A 315 2.05 -32.91 -52.35
C VAL A 315 1.79 -31.93 -53.50
N LEU A 316 1.88 -30.62 -53.29
CA LEU A 316 1.71 -29.61 -54.34
C LEU A 316 2.52 -29.89 -55.64
N PRO A 317 3.76 -30.39 -55.59
CA PRO A 317 4.52 -30.72 -56.80
C PRO A 317 3.96 -31.87 -57.64
N ASP A 318 3.22 -32.81 -57.03
CA ASP A 318 2.73 -34.04 -57.69
C ASP A 318 1.34 -34.45 -57.17
N ILE A 319 0.40 -33.49 -57.20
CA ILE A 319 -0.91 -33.62 -56.52
C ILE A 319 -1.80 -34.75 -57.06
N GLY A 320 -1.52 -35.22 -58.27
CA GLY A 320 -2.18 -36.39 -58.87
C GLY A 320 -1.85 -37.73 -58.19
N ARG A 321 -0.86 -37.78 -57.30
CA ARG A 321 -0.40 -39.00 -56.60
C ARG A 321 -0.54 -38.93 -55.08
N LEU A 322 -1.60 -38.30 -54.59
CA LEU A 322 -1.89 -38.21 -53.15
C LEU A 322 -2.06 -39.61 -52.53
N HIS A 323 -1.29 -39.91 -51.48
CA HIS A 323 -1.40 -41.20 -50.81
C HIS A 323 -2.79 -41.35 -50.14
N PRO A 324 -3.45 -42.52 -50.21
CA PRO A 324 -4.82 -42.70 -49.69
C PRO A 324 -4.99 -42.32 -48.21
N ARG A 325 -3.92 -42.47 -47.41
CA ARG A 325 -3.90 -42.07 -45.99
C ARG A 325 -4.01 -40.56 -45.80
N ASP A 326 -3.30 -39.78 -46.61
CA ASP A 326 -3.29 -38.31 -46.50
C ASP A 326 -4.61 -37.72 -47.01
N LEU A 327 -5.17 -38.32 -48.08
CA LEU A 327 -6.50 -37.99 -48.57
C LEU A 327 -7.58 -38.21 -47.50
N GLY A 328 -7.52 -39.35 -46.80
CA GLY A 328 -8.41 -39.65 -45.67
C GLY A 328 -8.23 -38.69 -44.49
N ARG A 329 -6.99 -38.25 -44.23
CA ARG A 329 -6.68 -37.27 -43.17
C ARG A 329 -7.20 -35.88 -43.51
N ILE A 330 -7.01 -35.40 -44.73
CA ILE A 330 -7.59 -34.13 -45.22
C ILE A 330 -9.11 -34.18 -45.09
N ARG A 331 -9.76 -35.24 -45.59
CA ARG A 331 -11.21 -35.43 -45.52
C ARG A 331 -11.74 -35.37 -44.09
N MET A 332 -11.06 -36.03 -43.15
CA MET A 332 -11.40 -35.99 -41.73
C MET A 332 -11.24 -34.59 -41.10
N ILE A 333 -10.15 -33.89 -41.41
CA ILE A 333 -9.90 -32.54 -40.88
C ILE A 333 -10.97 -31.56 -41.38
N VAL A 334 -11.28 -31.60 -42.67
CA VAL A 334 -12.31 -30.76 -43.30
C VAL A 334 -13.68 -31.05 -42.69
N ALA A 335 -14.09 -32.32 -42.57
CA ALA A 335 -15.38 -32.68 -41.97
C ALA A 335 -15.52 -32.17 -40.52
N ARG A 336 -14.50 -32.38 -39.68
CA ARG A 336 -14.50 -31.86 -38.30
C ARG A 336 -14.52 -30.34 -38.24
N TYR A 337 -13.84 -29.68 -39.18
CA TYR A 337 -13.82 -28.23 -39.26
C TYR A 337 -15.21 -27.67 -39.59
N LEU A 338 -15.87 -28.23 -40.59
CA LEU A 338 -17.20 -27.82 -41.03
C LEU A 338 -18.26 -28.11 -39.97
N ALA A 339 -18.22 -29.27 -39.33
CA ALA A 339 -19.15 -29.62 -38.25
C ALA A 339 -19.06 -28.64 -37.07
N LYS A 340 -17.86 -28.08 -36.81
CA LYS A 340 -17.62 -27.13 -35.71
C LYS A 340 -17.88 -25.68 -36.09
N HIS A 341 -17.59 -25.27 -37.33
CA HIS A 341 -17.57 -23.87 -37.76
C HIS A 341 -18.67 -23.49 -38.76
N GLY A 342 -19.41 -24.46 -39.28
CA GLY A 342 -20.38 -24.30 -40.37
C GLY A 342 -19.71 -24.32 -41.75
N GLN A 343 -20.51 -24.54 -42.80
CA GLN A 343 -20.05 -24.52 -44.19
C GLN A 343 -19.67 -23.10 -44.66
N PRO A 344 -18.75 -22.95 -45.63
CA PRO A 344 -18.50 -21.66 -46.27
C PRO A 344 -19.77 -21.00 -46.79
N GLY A 345 -19.87 -19.68 -46.63
CA GLY A 345 -21.05 -18.91 -47.00
C GLY A 345 -22.29 -19.07 -46.09
N SER A 346 -22.31 -20.06 -45.17
CA SER A 346 -23.48 -20.29 -44.30
C SER A 346 -23.71 -19.16 -43.29
N GLN A 347 -24.99 -18.88 -42.96
CA GLN A 347 -25.34 -17.91 -41.91
C GLN A 347 -24.74 -18.29 -40.55
N GLN A 348 -24.64 -19.59 -40.25
CA GLN A 348 -24.04 -20.09 -39.01
C GLN A 348 -22.57 -19.66 -38.89
N ARG A 349 -21.77 -19.83 -39.95
CA ARG A 349 -20.34 -19.44 -39.97
C ARG A 349 -20.18 -17.93 -39.88
N GLN A 350 -21.01 -17.17 -40.58
CA GLN A 350 -20.99 -15.70 -40.52
C GLN A 350 -21.29 -15.18 -39.12
N ARG A 351 -22.32 -15.71 -38.44
CA ARG A 351 -22.65 -15.38 -37.05
C ARG A 351 -21.50 -15.72 -36.10
N LEU A 352 -20.94 -16.93 -36.21
CA LEU A 352 -19.82 -17.38 -35.39
C LEU A 352 -18.60 -16.45 -35.54
N ARG A 353 -18.25 -16.06 -36.78
CA ARG A 353 -17.12 -15.15 -37.03
C ARG A 353 -17.40 -13.74 -36.53
N ALA A 354 -18.62 -13.24 -36.70
CA ALA A 354 -19.02 -11.95 -36.16
C ALA A 354 -18.98 -11.92 -34.62
N GLU A 355 -19.36 -13.00 -33.94
CA GLU A 355 -19.22 -13.16 -32.48
C GLU A 355 -17.76 -13.20 -32.04
N GLN A 356 -16.92 -14.00 -32.73
CA GLN A 356 -15.51 -14.10 -32.43
C GLN A 356 -14.78 -12.76 -32.63
N LEU A 357 -15.06 -12.04 -33.73
CA LEU A 357 -14.49 -10.71 -33.93
C LEU A 357 -14.94 -9.76 -32.81
N ARG A 358 -16.24 -9.71 -32.50
CA ARG A 358 -16.77 -8.88 -31.40
C ARG A 358 -16.05 -9.13 -30.07
N SER A 359 -15.64 -10.37 -29.79
CA SER A 359 -14.92 -10.71 -28.56
C SER A 359 -13.49 -10.14 -28.47
N VAL A 360 -12.87 -9.75 -29.60
CA VAL A 360 -11.47 -9.27 -29.66
C VAL A 360 -11.29 -7.88 -30.28
N VAL A 361 -12.38 -7.25 -30.75
CA VAL A 361 -12.36 -5.90 -31.36
C VAL A 361 -11.87 -4.85 -30.37
N ALA A 362 -12.18 -5.00 -29.07
CA ALA A 362 -11.78 -4.04 -28.06
C ALA A 362 -10.25 -3.82 -28.03
N PRO A 363 -9.79 -2.57 -27.83
CA PRO A 363 -8.38 -2.28 -27.65
C PRO A 363 -7.86 -2.87 -26.34
N LEU A 364 -6.56 -3.13 -26.30
CA LEU A 364 -5.91 -3.60 -25.07
C LEU A 364 -5.91 -2.48 -24.02
N HIS A 365 -6.00 -2.85 -22.74
CA HIS A 365 -5.92 -1.88 -21.65
C HIS A 365 -4.57 -1.13 -21.65
N SER A 366 -3.49 -1.77 -22.10
CA SER A 366 -2.19 -1.13 -22.29
C SER A 366 -2.23 -0.01 -23.34
N GLN A 367 -2.90 -0.24 -24.46
CA GLN A 367 -3.06 0.74 -25.54
C GLN A 367 -3.89 1.93 -25.06
N LEU A 368 -4.99 1.67 -24.34
CA LEU A 368 -5.79 2.70 -23.70
C LEU A 368 -4.98 3.47 -22.64
N ALA A 369 -4.17 2.78 -21.83
CA ALA A 369 -3.30 3.41 -20.84
C ALA A 369 -2.27 4.34 -21.51
N GLN A 370 -1.69 3.96 -22.65
CA GLN A 370 -0.77 4.81 -23.40
C GLN A 370 -1.44 6.05 -24.00
N VAL A 371 -2.72 5.97 -24.40
CA VAL A 371 -3.49 7.16 -24.77
C VAL A 371 -3.57 8.11 -23.56
N VAL A 372 -3.96 7.61 -22.39
CA VAL A 372 -4.08 8.43 -21.17
C VAL A 372 -2.72 9.01 -20.74
N VAL A 373 -1.61 8.26 -20.84
CA VAL A 373 -0.26 8.77 -20.56
C VAL A 373 0.07 9.96 -21.45
N ARG A 374 -0.27 9.90 -22.75
CA ARG A 374 -0.08 11.04 -23.66
C ARG A 374 -0.92 12.25 -23.26
N ARG A 375 -2.16 12.04 -22.81
CA ARG A 375 -3.02 13.13 -22.32
C ARG A 375 -2.47 13.81 -21.05
N LEU A 376 -1.72 13.09 -20.21
CA LEU A 376 -1.14 13.61 -18.96
C LEU A 376 0.24 14.26 -19.13
N LYS A 377 0.84 14.25 -20.33
CA LYS A 377 2.25 14.63 -20.56
C LYS A 377 2.56 16.08 -20.16
N ASP A 378 1.61 16.98 -20.38
CA ASP A 378 1.80 18.42 -20.19
C ASP A 378 1.43 18.88 -18.77
N LEU A 379 1.01 17.96 -17.89
CA LEU A 379 0.73 18.28 -16.50
C LEU A 379 2.03 18.30 -15.67
N PRO A 380 2.12 19.16 -14.64
CA PRO A 380 3.26 19.13 -13.73
C PRO A 380 3.37 17.75 -13.05
N LEU A 381 4.56 17.17 -13.10
CA LEU A 381 4.78 15.75 -12.78
C LEU A 381 4.73 15.46 -11.27
N ASP A 382 5.17 16.41 -10.46
CA ASP A 382 5.40 16.21 -9.02
C ASP A 382 4.27 16.78 -8.15
N VAL A 383 3.15 17.17 -8.77
CA VAL A 383 1.89 17.55 -8.13
C VAL A 383 0.78 16.53 -8.46
N GLY A 384 -0.36 16.63 -7.79
CA GLY A 384 -1.57 15.89 -8.15
C GLY A 384 -2.38 16.56 -9.27
N ILE A 385 -3.34 15.83 -9.83
CA ILE A 385 -4.22 16.27 -10.92
C ILE A 385 -5.42 17.01 -10.32
N SER A 386 -5.63 18.29 -10.65
CA SER A 386 -6.75 19.07 -10.10
C SER A 386 -8.12 18.55 -10.57
N ASP A 387 -8.29 18.30 -11.86
CA ASP A 387 -9.51 17.67 -12.41
C ASP A 387 -9.14 16.51 -13.33
N PRO A 388 -9.44 15.25 -12.97
CA PRO A 388 -9.15 14.10 -13.82
C PRO A 388 -10.12 13.97 -15.02
N SER A 389 -11.27 14.64 -14.99
CA SER A 389 -12.37 14.45 -15.95
C SER A 389 -11.97 14.62 -17.43
N PRO A 390 -11.15 15.61 -17.83
CA PRO A 390 -10.70 15.77 -19.21
C PRO A 390 -9.86 14.59 -19.71
N PHE A 391 -9.11 13.96 -18.81
CA PHE A 391 -8.21 12.86 -19.14
C PHE A 391 -8.93 11.51 -19.21
N LEU A 392 -10.14 11.43 -18.63
CA LEU A 392 -10.97 10.24 -18.54
C LEU A 392 -12.04 10.10 -19.63
N GLN A 393 -12.06 11.02 -20.60
CA GLN A 393 -13.01 10.98 -21.71
C GLN A 393 -12.84 9.73 -22.58
N PRO A 394 -13.90 9.24 -23.26
CA PRO A 394 -13.80 8.16 -24.24
C PRO A 394 -12.66 8.40 -25.24
N VAL A 395 -12.00 7.32 -25.67
CA VAL A 395 -10.87 7.41 -26.62
C VAL A 395 -11.40 7.56 -28.04
N SER A 396 -10.91 8.56 -28.77
CA SER A 396 -11.29 8.79 -30.16
C SER A 396 -10.52 7.87 -31.12
N ARG A 397 -11.04 7.70 -32.35
CA ARG A 397 -10.32 6.96 -33.41
C ARG A 397 -9.07 7.67 -33.90
N GLU A 398 -8.96 8.98 -33.68
CA GLU A 398 -7.75 9.75 -33.99
C GLU A 398 -6.62 9.43 -33.01
N GLU A 399 -6.95 9.27 -31.73
CA GLU A 399 -5.97 8.91 -30.68
C GLU A 399 -5.54 7.44 -30.76
N LEU A 400 -6.48 6.57 -31.13
CA LEU A 400 -6.27 5.13 -31.31
C LEU A 400 -7.21 4.58 -32.38
N PRO A 401 -6.72 4.15 -33.56
CA PRO A 401 -7.57 3.64 -34.65
C PRO A 401 -8.49 2.46 -34.27
N ALA A 402 -8.06 1.64 -33.30
CA ALA A 402 -8.82 0.51 -32.77
C ALA A 402 -9.85 0.90 -31.69
N ALA A 403 -10.02 2.19 -31.39
CA ALA A 403 -10.95 2.65 -30.37
C ALA A 403 -12.41 2.42 -30.79
N LEU A 404 -13.21 2.04 -29.80
CA LEU A 404 -14.64 1.91 -29.93
C LEU A 404 -15.30 3.26 -29.59
N PRO A 405 -16.15 3.82 -30.47
CA PRO A 405 -16.78 5.11 -30.25
C PRO A 405 -17.59 5.16 -28.95
N ASN A 406 -17.49 6.26 -28.22
CA ASN A 406 -18.23 6.51 -26.97
C ASN A 406 -18.06 5.46 -25.87
N GLN A 407 -17.04 4.60 -25.95
CA GLN A 407 -16.76 3.63 -24.90
C GLN A 407 -15.98 4.29 -23.76
N ALA A 408 -16.54 4.23 -22.56
CA ALA A 408 -15.85 4.66 -21.36
C ALA A 408 -14.56 3.86 -21.12
N LEU A 409 -13.57 4.52 -20.52
CA LEU A 409 -12.32 3.85 -20.14
C LEU A 409 -12.60 2.74 -19.11
N PRO A 410 -11.86 1.62 -19.16
CA PRO A 410 -11.91 0.61 -18.12
C PRO A 410 -11.64 1.22 -16.73
N GLU A 411 -12.43 0.81 -15.74
CA GLU A 411 -12.32 1.32 -14.36
C GLU A 411 -10.89 1.20 -13.81
N SER A 412 -10.19 0.11 -14.13
CA SER A 412 -8.79 -0.11 -13.72
C SER A 412 -7.78 0.92 -14.24
N ILE A 413 -8.09 1.58 -15.36
CA ILE A 413 -7.29 2.67 -15.95
C ILE A 413 -7.76 4.00 -15.36
N ALA A 414 -9.08 4.23 -15.36
CA ALA A 414 -9.66 5.46 -14.81
C ALA A 414 -9.22 5.67 -13.34
N TRP A 415 -9.27 4.60 -12.55
CA TRP A 415 -8.84 4.59 -11.16
C TRP A 415 -7.38 4.99 -10.97
N LYS A 416 -6.48 4.66 -11.89
CA LYS A 416 -5.05 5.07 -11.79
C LYS A 416 -4.89 6.58 -11.91
N VAL A 417 -5.73 7.24 -12.71
CA VAL A 417 -5.76 8.71 -12.84
C VAL A 417 -6.44 9.32 -11.61
N THR A 418 -7.60 8.79 -11.20
CA THR A 418 -8.34 9.28 -10.03
C THR A 418 -7.51 9.23 -8.74
N ARG A 419 -6.60 8.26 -8.58
CA ARG A 419 -5.70 8.20 -7.42
C ARG A 419 -4.68 9.35 -7.33
N ALA A 420 -4.41 10.03 -8.44
CA ALA A 420 -3.60 11.24 -8.45
C ALA A 420 -4.44 12.52 -8.31
N GLN A 421 -5.77 12.41 -8.19
CA GLN A 421 -6.63 13.58 -7.99
C GLN A 421 -6.21 14.35 -6.73
N ARG A 422 -6.19 15.67 -6.87
CA ARG A 422 -5.94 16.62 -5.81
C ARG A 422 -7.28 17.17 -5.32
N ASP A 423 -7.59 16.97 -4.04
CA ASP A 423 -8.87 17.39 -3.45
C ASP A 423 -8.74 17.49 -1.91
N SER A 424 -9.81 17.93 -1.24
CA SER A 424 -9.92 17.88 0.23
C SER A 424 -9.84 16.44 0.76
N MET A 425 -9.33 16.29 1.99
CA MET A 425 -9.23 14.98 2.64
C MET A 425 -10.59 14.26 2.73
N THR A 426 -11.66 15.00 3.03
CA THR A 426 -13.02 14.46 3.12
C THR A 426 -13.51 13.89 1.78
N ASN A 427 -13.27 14.60 0.67
CA ASN A 427 -13.65 14.11 -0.66
C ASN A 427 -12.83 12.89 -1.06
N LEU A 428 -11.51 12.91 -0.83
CA LEU A 428 -10.65 11.76 -1.17
C LEU A 428 -11.00 10.49 -0.37
N VAL A 429 -11.47 10.63 0.87
CA VAL A 429 -11.99 9.50 1.65
C VAL A 429 -13.33 9.03 1.08
N THR A 430 -14.23 9.95 0.75
CA THR A 430 -15.56 9.63 0.18
C THR A 430 -15.44 8.91 -1.16
N MET A 431 -14.48 9.31 -2.00
CA MET A 431 -14.16 8.68 -3.28
C MET A 431 -13.43 7.34 -3.14
N GLY A 432 -13.02 6.96 -1.92
CA GLY A 432 -12.25 5.74 -1.67
C GLY A 432 -10.80 5.82 -2.15
N VAL A 433 -10.26 7.01 -2.40
CA VAL A 433 -8.84 7.22 -2.74
C VAL A 433 -7.99 7.05 -1.47
N ILE A 434 -8.40 7.70 -0.36
CA ILE A 434 -7.86 7.42 0.99
C ILE A 434 -8.66 6.25 1.57
N THR A 435 -8.04 5.07 1.64
CA THR A 435 -8.73 3.83 2.06
C THR A 435 -8.42 3.38 3.48
N SER A 436 -7.57 4.10 4.21
CA SER A 436 -7.17 3.73 5.57
C SER A 436 -6.62 4.91 6.37
N GLY A 437 -6.59 4.77 7.70
CA GLY A 437 -5.93 5.72 8.59
C GLY A 437 -4.43 5.89 8.30
N GLU A 438 -3.74 4.85 7.79
CA GLU A 438 -2.33 4.95 7.38
C GLU A 438 -2.18 5.81 6.12
N SER A 439 -3.06 5.63 5.13
CA SER A 439 -3.11 6.47 3.93
C SER A 439 -3.43 7.92 4.28
N LEU A 440 -4.32 8.15 5.23
CA LEU A 440 -4.62 9.49 5.76
C LEU A 440 -3.38 10.11 6.42
N ALA A 441 -2.67 9.35 7.25
CA ALA A 441 -1.46 9.83 7.92
C ALA A 441 -0.30 10.16 6.96
N LEU A 442 -0.28 9.58 5.75
CA LEU A 442 0.73 9.88 4.73
C LEU A 442 0.55 11.25 4.08
N VAL A 443 -0.70 11.70 3.92
CA VAL A 443 -1.01 12.99 3.28
C VAL A 443 -1.09 14.14 4.28
N LEU A 444 -1.37 13.82 5.55
CA LEU A 444 -1.63 14.79 6.60
C LEU A 444 -0.50 15.82 6.84
N PRO A 445 0.80 15.46 6.78
CA PRO A 445 1.88 16.42 6.92
C PRO A 445 1.84 17.59 5.94
N LYS A 446 1.16 17.45 4.79
CA LYS A 446 0.99 18.55 3.83
C LYS A 446 0.15 19.69 4.41
N VAL A 447 -0.90 19.34 5.15
CA VAL A 447 -1.86 20.27 5.79
C VAL A 447 -1.34 20.75 7.13
N THR A 448 -0.83 19.85 7.98
CA THR A 448 -0.33 20.23 9.31
C THR A 448 0.90 21.13 9.22
N ALA A 449 1.74 20.99 8.18
CA ALA A 449 2.84 21.93 7.94
C ALA A 449 2.37 23.38 7.79
N GLU A 450 1.27 23.62 7.07
CA GLU A 450 0.73 24.97 6.89
C GLU A 450 0.20 25.52 8.21
N ILE A 451 -0.55 24.70 8.97
CA ILE A 451 -1.07 25.06 10.30
C ILE A 451 0.07 25.38 11.26
N ASP A 452 1.11 24.54 11.30
CA ASP A 452 2.32 24.73 12.11
C ASP A 452 3.04 26.04 11.74
N ALA A 453 3.00 26.45 10.47
CA ALA A 453 3.67 27.63 9.95
C ALA A 453 2.84 28.93 10.10
N LEU A 454 1.53 28.86 10.38
CA LEU A 454 0.65 30.03 10.52
C LEU A 454 1.14 31.07 11.53
N GLY A 455 1.87 30.64 12.56
CA GLY A 455 2.43 31.52 13.58
C GLY A 455 3.63 32.37 13.11
N ILE A 456 4.08 32.20 11.87
CA ILE A 456 5.21 32.90 11.27
C ILE A 456 4.68 33.98 10.32
N ALA A 457 4.98 35.25 10.63
CA ALA A 457 4.51 36.38 9.86
C ALA A 457 5.28 36.57 8.53
N ASP A 458 6.58 36.28 8.54
CA ASP A 458 7.43 36.40 7.35
C ASP A 458 7.15 35.25 6.36
N GLU A 459 6.84 35.61 5.11
CA GLU A 459 6.41 34.66 4.09
C GLU A 459 7.51 33.65 3.72
N SER A 460 8.74 34.13 3.56
CA SER A 460 9.90 33.32 3.19
C SER A 460 10.19 32.28 4.27
N LEU A 461 10.24 32.70 5.53
CA LEU A 461 10.45 31.82 6.67
C LEU A 461 9.30 30.82 6.84
N ARG A 462 8.05 31.27 6.65
CA ARG A 462 6.86 30.42 6.72
C ARG A 462 6.95 29.27 5.72
N ARG A 463 7.34 29.57 4.48
CA ARG A 463 7.54 28.57 3.41
C ARG A 463 8.65 27.57 3.74
N VAL A 464 9.82 28.06 4.18
CA VAL A 464 10.95 27.19 4.57
C VAL A 464 10.56 26.27 5.71
N TYR A 465 9.89 26.81 6.73
CA TYR A 465 9.46 26.04 7.90
C TYR A 465 8.43 24.96 7.52
N ALA A 466 7.49 25.25 6.63
CA ALA A 466 6.54 24.26 6.12
C ALA A 466 7.25 23.11 5.37
N GLU A 467 8.24 23.40 4.52
CA GLU A 467 9.04 22.37 3.84
C GLU A 467 9.95 21.57 4.80
N LEU A 468 10.52 22.22 5.82
CA LEU A 468 11.26 21.56 6.90
C LEU A 468 10.37 20.61 7.71
N TYR A 469 9.13 21.02 8.04
CA TYR A 469 8.16 20.16 8.70
C TYR A 469 7.84 18.93 7.84
N ARG A 470 7.53 19.13 6.56
CA ARG A 470 7.20 18.04 5.61
C ARG A 470 8.33 17.05 5.45
N SER A 471 9.55 17.52 5.19
CA SER A 471 10.73 16.67 5.05
C SER A 471 11.02 15.90 6.34
N PHE A 472 10.86 16.53 7.50
CA PHE A 472 11.03 15.86 8.79
C PHE A 472 10.00 14.76 9.03
N ARG A 473 8.73 14.97 8.68
CA ARG A 473 7.68 13.94 8.81
C ARG A 473 7.83 12.76 7.86
N LYS A 474 8.53 12.93 6.73
CA LYS A 474 8.88 11.83 5.82
C LYS A 474 9.95 10.89 6.40
N ARG A 475 10.70 11.32 7.43
CA ARG A 475 11.72 10.50 8.09
C ARG A 475 11.11 9.23 8.68
N ARG A 476 11.85 8.13 8.54
CA ARG A 476 11.53 6.89 9.24
C ARG A 476 12.00 7.00 10.69
N SER A 477 11.20 6.47 11.61
CA SER A 477 11.53 6.43 13.03
C SER A 477 12.58 5.35 13.32
N LEU A 478 13.50 5.63 14.23
CA LEU A 478 14.46 4.66 14.73
C LEU A 478 13.77 3.60 15.60
N LEU A 479 14.34 2.41 15.66
CA LEU A 479 14.04 1.46 16.73
C LEU A 479 14.66 2.00 18.01
N LEU A 480 13.82 2.31 18.99
CA LEU A 480 14.24 2.80 20.30
C LEU A 480 13.86 1.80 21.38
N LEU A 481 14.80 1.54 22.27
CA LEU A 481 14.69 0.67 23.43
C LEU A 481 14.84 1.53 24.70
N ASN A 482 14.59 0.96 25.87
CA ASN A 482 14.78 1.60 27.18
C ASN A 482 13.98 2.91 27.37
N LEU A 483 12.79 2.97 26.76
CA LEU A 483 11.89 4.14 26.78
C LEU A 483 12.51 5.41 26.19
N GLU A 484 13.50 5.29 25.31
CA GLU A 484 14.04 6.43 24.58
C GLU A 484 13.01 7.08 23.65
N SER A 485 13.21 8.37 23.36
CA SER A 485 12.31 9.16 22.52
C SER A 485 12.96 9.58 21.21
N GLN A 486 12.16 9.62 20.15
CA GLN A 486 12.61 10.07 18.83
C GLN A 486 13.07 11.53 18.89
N VAL A 487 13.95 11.91 17.96
CA VAL A 487 14.31 13.30 17.72
C VAL A 487 13.05 14.07 17.31
N ARG A 488 12.89 15.29 17.84
CA ARG A 488 11.80 16.21 17.51
C ARG A 488 12.28 17.26 16.51
N LEU A 489 11.33 17.86 15.79
CA LEU A 489 11.62 18.86 14.78
C LEU A 489 12.31 20.09 15.40
N GLU A 490 11.86 20.50 16.59
CA GLU A 490 12.39 21.67 17.31
C GLU A 490 13.79 21.44 17.90
N GLU A 491 14.32 20.21 17.82
CA GLU A 491 15.70 19.89 18.21
C GLU A 491 16.70 20.07 17.06
N LEU A 492 16.24 20.32 15.83
CA LEU A 492 17.13 20.65 14.73
C LEU A 492 17.70 22.06 14.96
N PRO A 493 19.03 22.28 14.87
CA PRO A 493 19.64 23.57 15.18
C PRO A 493 19.03 24.75 14.42
N TRP A 494 18.81 24.59 13.12
CA TRP A 494 18.21 25.62 12.27
C TRP A 494 16.71 25.84 12.56
N VAL A 495 15.95 24.82 12.99
CA VAL A 495 14.54 25.01 13.38
C VAL A 495 14.42 25.61 14.79
N ALA A 496 15.31 25.24 15.70
CA ALA A 496 15.38 25.83 17.03
C ALA A 496 15.64 27.34 16.93
N ALA A 497 16.52 27.75 16.00
CA ALA A 497 16.83 29.15 15.75
C ALA A 497 15.59 29.98 15.34
N THR A 498 14.61 29.41 14.64
CA THR A 498 13.42 30.15 14.18
C THR A 498 12.35 30.36 15.27
N LYS A 499 12.56 29.80 16.47
CA LYS A 499 11.60 29.88 17.58
C LYS A 499 11.12 31.30 17.94
N PRO A 500 11.96 32.34 17.95
CA PRO A 500 11.51 33.71 18.29
C PRO A 500 10.44 34.27 17.36
N TRP A 501 10.40 33.83 16.10
CA TRP A 501 9.45 34.30 15.08
C TRP A 501 8.19 33.44 14.97
N ARG A 502 8.01 32.47 15.87
CA ARG A 502 6.81 31.62 15.94
C ARG A 502 5.90 32.12 17.05
N ALA A 503 4.90 32.90 16.68
CA ALA A 503 3.87 33.36 17.61
C ALA A 503 2.74 32.34 17.72
N GLN A 504 2.36 31.98 18.94
CA GLN A 504 1.18 31.16 19.19
C GLN A 504 0.01 32.08 19.57
N THR A 505 -0.73 32.54 18.57
CA THR A 505 -1.89 33.43 18.75
C THR A 505 -3.16 32.63 19.05
N GLN A 506 -4.19 33.28 19.57
CA GLN A 506 -5.49 32.64 19.79
C GLN A 506 -6.08 32.11 18.47
N GLU A 507 -5.89 32.82 17.36
CA GLU A 507 -6.33 32.39 16.03
C GLU A 507 -5.66 31.09 15.60
N THR A 508 -4.32 30.99 15.72
CA THR A 508 -3.61 29.74 15.39
C THR A 508 -4.07 28.55 16.23
N ARG A 509 -4.42 28.77 17.52
CA ARG A 509 -4.98 27.73 18.39
C ARG A 509 -6.35 27.26 17.91
N VAL A 510 -7.22 28.17 17.48
CA VAL A 510 -8.55 27.85 16.96
C VAL A 510 -8.46 27.04 15.67
N VAL A 511 -7.57 27.42 14.75
CA VAL A 511 -7.34 26.66 13.51
C VAL A 511 -6.81 25.26 13.81
N ALA A 512 -5.82 25.13 14.70
CA ALA A 512 -5.29 23.83 15.11
C ALA A 512 -6.36 22.95 15.78
N ALA A 513 -7.22 23.52 16.63
CA ALA A 513 -8.32 22.80 17.27
C ALA A 513 -9.39 22.34 16.26
N ALA A 514 -9.73 23.19 15.29
CA ALA A 514 -10.68 22.85 14.22
C ALA A 514 -10.15 21.72 13.34
N ALA A 515 -8.88 21.81 12.90
CA ALA A 515 -8.23 20.76 12.12
C ALA A 515 -8.14 19.45 12.91
N LEU A 516 -7.73 19.50 14.18
CA LEU A 516 -7.69 18.33 15.07
C LEU A 516 -9.05 17.64 15.15
N ARG A 517 -10.14 18.41 15.34
CA ARG A 517 -11.51 17.91 15.39
C ARG A 517 -11.94 17.29 14.06
N GLU A 518 -11.68 17.96 12.95
CA GLU A 518 -12.03 17.49 11.60
C GLU A 518 -11.30 16.18 11.27
N ILE A 519 -9.97 16.14 11.41
CA ILE A 519 -9.16 14.96 11.08
C ILE A 519 -9.53 13.77 11.97
N SER A 520 -9.75 14.01 13.27
CA SER A 520 -10.20 12.95 14.19
C SER A 520 -11.59 12.43 13.81
N THR A 521 -12.49 13.30 13.39
CA THR A 521 -13.83 12.92 12.91
C THR A 521 -13.74 12.07 11.65
N ILE A 522 -12.92 12.48 10.67
CA ILE A 522 -12.70 11.72 9.43
C ILE A 522 -12.16 10.33 9.75
N ALA A 523 -11.12 10.25 10.60
CA ALA A 523 -10.48 8.99 10.96
C ALA A 523 -11.45 8.02 11.63
N LEU A 524 -12.18 8.48 12.64
CA LEU A 524 -13.09 7.63 13.42
C LEU A 524 -14.43 7.34 12.72
N SER A 525 -14.88 8.20 11.80
CA SER A 525 -16.12 7.94 11.03
C SER A 525 -15.88 7.01 9.83
N SER A 526 -14.69 7.10 9.22
CA SER A 526 -14.38 6.42 7.96
C SER A 526 -13.65 5.10 8.17
N PHE A 527 -12.82 5.01 9.22
CA PHE A 527 -12.03 3.82 9.58
C PHE A 527 -12.23 3.39 11.05
N PRO A 528 -13.48 3.30 11.55
CA PRO A 528 -13.78 2.98 12.95
C PRO A 528 -13.28 1.59 13.39
N GLU A 529 -12.93 0.71 12.45
CA GLU A 529 -12.49 -0.64 12.74
C GLU A 529 -10.99 -0.73 13.07
N THR A 530 -10.19 0.26 12.67
CA THR A 530 -8.72 0.23 12.83
C THR A 530 -8.25 1.13 13.96
N ILE A 531 -7.31 0.65 14.77
CA ILE A 531 -6.64 1.50 15.75
C ILE A 531 -6.02 2.71 15.02
N VAL A 532 -6.09 3.90 15.65
CA VAL A 532 -5.46 5.12 15.12
C VAL A 532 -3.96 4.87 14.92
N PRO A 533 -3.44 4.91 13.68
CA PRO A 533 -2.04 4.55 13.43
C PRO A 533 -1.06 5.50 14.10
N ASN A 534 0.12 5.01 14.50
CA ASN A 534 1.13 5.80 15.22
C ASN A 534 1.56 7.08 14.49
N ARG A 535 1.54 7.09 13.15
CA ARG A 535 1.77 8.30 12.36
C ARG A 535 0.68 9.34 12.58
N LEU A 536 -0.58 8.91 12.54
CA LEU A 536 -1.73 9.77 12.79
C LEU A 536 -1.75 10.25 14.25
N VAL A 537 -1.49 9.37 15.23
CA VAL A 537 -1.41 9.75 16.65
C VAL A 537 -0.41 10.89 16.88
N ARG A 538 0.77 10.84 16.23
CA ARG A 538 1.79 11.90 16.35
C ARG A 538 1.33 13.24 15.77
N GLU A 539 0.65 13.24 14.63
CA GLU A 539 0.10 14.47 14.04
C GLU A 539 -1.04 15.03 14.90
N LEU A 540 -1.95 14.19 15.39
CA LEU A 540 -3.02 14.62 16.30
C LEU A 540 -2.47 15.17 17.63
N ALA A 541 -1.41 14.56 18.17
CA ALA A 541 -0.74 15.06 19.36
C ALA A 541 -0.06 16.42 19.13
N ASN A 542 0.52 16.64 17.93
CA ASN A 542 1.10 17.94 17.56
C ASN A 542 0.01 19.02 17.47
N LEU A 543 -1.09 18.73 16.79
CA LEU A 543 -2.23 19.64 16.70
C LEU A 543 -2.87 19.91 18.07
N ALA A 544 -2.98 18.90 18.94
CA ALA A 544 -3.47 19.08 20.31
C ALA A 544 -2.56 20.02 21.12
N LYS A 545 -1.24 19.83 21.04
CA LYS A 545 -0.25 20.73 21.66
C LYS A 545 -0.41 22.17 21.14
N GLN A 546 -0.62 22.35 19.85
CA GLN A 546 -0.84 23.68 19.26
C GLN A 546 -2.15 24.32 19.65
N ALA A 547 -3.21 23.52 19.74
CA ALA A 547 -4.51 23.95 20.24
C ALA A 547 -4.50 24.27 21.75
N GLY A 548 -3.42 23.91 22.47
CA GLY A 548 -3.35 24.04 23.92
C GLY A 548 -4.21 23.02 24.66
N LEU A 549 -4.51 21.88 24.02
CA LEU A 549 -5.32 20.80 24.57
C LEU A 549 -4.44 19.70 25.15
N ASP A 550 -4.72 19.31 26.38
CA ASP A 550 -4.01 18.23 27.08
C ASP A 550 -4.70 16.89 26.82
N LEU A 551 -4.35 16.27 25.69
CA LEU A 551 -4.87 14.96 25.28
C LEU A 551 -3.79 13.88 25.44
N PRO A 552 -3.91 12.93 26.39
CA PRO A 552 -2.94 11.87 26.60
C PRO A 552 -3.06 10.77 25.52
N LEU A 553 -2.64 11.08 24.30
CA LEU A 553 -2.67 10.12 23.18
C LEU A 553 -1.53 9.09 23.31
N VAL A 554 -1.85 7.82 23.10
CA VAL A 554 -0.94 6.67 23.21
C VAL A 554 -0.73 5.99 21.85
N GLU A 555 0.46 5.47 21.61
CA GLU A 555 0.80 4.73 20.38
C GLU A 555 0.61 3.22 20.55
N GLU A 556 0.38 2.50 19.44
CA GLU A 556 0.47 1.05 19.38
C GLU A 556 1.91 0.61 19.64
N ILE A 557 2.10 -0.23 20.65
CA ILE A 557 3.38 -0.83 21.00
C ILE A 557 3.53 -2.15 20.26
N ALA A 558 4.72 -2.41 19.72
CA ALA A 558 5.04 -3.69 19.08
C ALA A 558 5.46 -4.73 20.13
N ALA A 559 4.84 -5.90 20.09
CA ALA A 559 4.97 -6.94 21.13
C ALA A 559 6.36 -7.60 21.18
N ASP A 560 7.09 -7.59 20.08
CA ASP A 560 8.45 -8.11 19.93
C ASP A 560 9.52 -7.23 20.60
N ILE A 561 9.24 -5.95 20.82
CA ILE A 561 10.15 -4.98 21.46
C ILE A 561 9.62 -4.47 22.81
N PHE A 562 8.50 -5.01 23.27
CA PHE A 562 7.87 -4.57 24.51
C PHE A 562 8.64 -5.06 25.74
N MET A 563 8.90 -4.12 26.66
CA MET A 563 9.76 -4.32 27.82
C MET A 563 8.98 -4.69 29.10
N GLY A 564 7.68 -4.93 29.00
CA GLY A 564 6.83 -5.28 30.15
C GLY A 564 6.36 -4.09 30.97
N GLU A 565 6.67 -2.85 30.57
CA GLU A 565 6.30 -1.63 31.30
C GLU A 565 5.71 -0.56 30.38
N PHE A 566 4.74 0.21 30.87
CA PHE A 566 4.08 1.31 30.17
C PHE A 566 4.46 2.67 30.78
N GLY A 567 4.75 3.65 29.93
CA GLY A 567 5.06 5.00 30.39
C GLY A 567 3.86 5.73 31.05
N PRO A 568 4.11 6.81 31.81
CA PRO A 568 3.09 7.59 32.54
C PRO A 568 1.84 8.00 31.74
N LYS A 569 1.99 8.28 30.45
CA LYS A 569 0.89 8.70 29.58
C LYS A 569 -0.21 7.64 29.43
N PHE A 570 0.12 6.36 29.57
CA PHE A 570 -0.83 5.27 29.46
C PHE A 570 -1.84 5.26 30.60
N LEU A 571 -1.39 5.54 31.84
CA LEU A 571 -2.29 5.70 32.98
C LEU A 571 -3.19 6.93 32.80
N ARG A 572 -2.67 8.05 32.29
CA ARG A 572 -3.49 9.24 31.99
C ARG A 572 -4.59 8.94 30.96
N ALA A 573 -4.26 8.20 29.90
CA ALA A 573 -5.25 7.75 28.91
C ALA A 573 -6.28 6.78 29.52
N ALA A 574 -5.85 5.88 30.40
CA ALA A 574 -6.74 4.94 31.10
C ALA A 574 -7.71 5.65 32.06
N LYS A 575 -7.25 6.70 32.75
CA LYS A 575 -8.12 7.55 33.57
C LYS A 575 -9.17 8.28 32.72
N ALA A 576 -8.76 8.84 31.58
CA ALA A 576 -9.71 9.48 30.65
C ALA A 576 -10.78 8.49 30.13
N ALA A 577 -10.40 7.23 29.89
CA ALA A 577 -11.35 6.17 29.53
C ALA A 577 -12.26 5.78 30.71
N ALA A 578 -11.72 5.65 31.93
CA ALA A 578 -12.49 5.38 33.14
C ALA A 578 -13.58 6.44 33.39
N ASP A 579 -13.25 7.72 33.16
CA ASP A 579 -14.17 8.85 33.31
C ASP A 579 -15.32 8.86 32.29
N GLU A 580 -15.20 8.15 31.16
CA GLU A 580 -16.26 8.02 30.16
C GLU A 580 -17.05 6.71 30.33
N LEU A 581 -16.36 5.61 30.63
CA LEU A 581 -16.90 4.26 30.40
C LEU A 581 -17.24 3.49 31.67
N LYS A 582 -17.10 4.10 32.85
CA LYS A 582 -17.61 3.49 34.08
C LYS A 582 -19.13 3.26 33.97
N GLU A 583 -19.58 2.10 34.43
CA GLU A 583 -20.97 1.64 34.42
C GLU A 583 -21.58 1.50 33.01
N THR A 584 -20.74 1.34 31.99
CA THR A 584 -21.17 1.11 30.60
C THR A 584 -21.01 -0.35 30.16
N LEU A 585 -21.59 -0.68 29.00
CA LEU A 585 -21.40 -1.96 28.31
C LEU A 585 -19.90 -2.32 28.15
N TYR A 586 -19.03 -1.34 27.90
CA TYR A 586 -17.59 -1.56 27.73
C TYR A 586 -16.96 -2.12 29.00
N GLN A 587 -17.29 -1.53 30.16
CA GLN A 587 -16.79 -1.99 31.44
C GLN A 587 -17.27 -3.41 31.72
N THR A 588 -18.56 -3.69 31.51
CA THR A 588 -19.14 -5.03 31.73
C THR A 588 -18.52 -6.08 30.81
N TYR A 589 -18.36 -5.76 29.52
CA TYR A 589 -17.85 -6.70 28.52
C TYR A 589 -16.39 -7.09 28.79
N TYR A 590 -15.51 -6.12 29.05
CA TYR A 590 -14.08 -6.38 29.30
C TYR A 590 -13.72 -6.58 30.76
N GLN A 591 -14.68 -6.46 31.67
CA GLN A 591 -14.44 -6.39 33.12
C GLN A 591 -13.35 -5.37 33.46
N ALA A 592 -13.44 -4.16 32.88
CA ALA A 592 -12.40 -3.15 33.01
C ALA A 592 -12.35 -2.58 34.44
N ASP A 593 -11.15 -2.53 35.03
CA ASP A 593 -10.91 -2.10 36.42
C ASP A 593 -10.95 -0.57 36.59
N PHE A 594 -11.91 0.11 35.98
CA PHE A 594 -11.98 1.58 35.95
C PHE A 594 -12.01 2.22 37.35
N ALA A 595 -12.70 1.59 38.30
CA ALA A 595 -12.73 2.06 39.69
C ALA A 595 -11.36 2.01 40.38
N ALA A 596 -10.51 1.04 40.04
CA ALA A 596 -9.14 0.97 40.54
C ALA A 596 -8.25 1.99 39.84
N ILE A 597 -8.37 2.13 38.52
CA ILE A 597 -7.60 3.08 37.70
C ILE A 597 -7.83 4.53 38.15
N SER A 598 -9.07 4.94 38.39
CA SER A 598 -9.39 6.30 38.86
C SER A 598 -8.75 6.63 40.22
N LYS A 599 -8.47 5.62 41.05
CA LYS A 599 -7.85 5.78 42.38
C LYS A 599 -6.33 5.72 42.36
N MET A 600 -5.71 5.33 41.24
CA MET A 600 -4.26 5.28 41.14
C MET A 600 -3.67 6.69 41.26
N PRO A 601 -2.53 6.87 41.96
CA PRO A 601 -1.88 8.18 42.03
C PRO A 601 -1.53 8.67 40.64
N ASP A 602 -1.65 9.99 40.42
CA ASP A 602 -1.14 10.57 39.18
C ASP A 602 0.37 10.37 39.10
N PRO A 603 0.90 10.00 37.93
CA PRO A 603 2.34 9.86 37.79
C PRO A 603 2.99 11.23 37.97
N THR A 604 3.86 11.38 38.97
CA THR A 604 4.61 12.62 39.19
C THR A 604 5.55 12.85 38.00
N PRO A 605 5.53 14.04 37.38
CA PRO A 605 6.50 14.39 36.34
C PRO A 605 7.84 14.77 36.98
N GLU A 606 8.48 13.87 37.72
CA GLU A 606 9.79 14.17 38.31
C GLU A 606 10.93 13.90 37.32
N LYS A 607 11.63 14.99 36.99
CA LYS A 607 13.00 15.00 36.47
C LYS A 607 13.94 14.38 37.51
N MET A 608 13.93 13.05 37.70
CA MET A 608 15.00 12.43 38.49
C MET A 608 16.32 12.50 37.71
N PRO A 609 17.43 12.93 38.34
CA PRO A 609 18.74 12.84 37.70
C PRO A 609 19.02 11.38 37.39
N ARG A 610 19.30 11.06 36.12
CA ARG A 610 19.58 9.70 35.62
C ARG A 610 20.68 8.95 36.40
N PHE A 611 21.46 9.66 37.23
CA PHE A 611 22.54 9.12 38.05
C PHE A 611 22.09 8.60 39.43
N ALA A 612 20.97 9.09 39.98
CA ALA A 612 20.51 8.68 41.32
C ALA A 612 19.83 7.30 41.34
N ALA A 613 19.26 6.87 40.21
CA ALA A 613 18.74 5.51 40.02
C ALA A 613 19.84 4.43 39.94
N TRP A 614 21.11 4.83 39.78
CA TRP A 614 22.23 3.88 39.73
C TRP A 614 22.54 3.29 41.12
N TRP A 615 22.30 4.04 42.20
CA TRP A 615 22.61 3.63 43.58
C TRP A 615 21.44 2.98 44.33
N SER A 616 20.21 3.02 43.80
CA SER A 616 19.02 2.39 44.43
C SER A 616 18.66 1.01 43.87
N ARG A 617 19.50 0.42 43.01
CA ARG A 617 19.29 -0.87 42.31
C ARG A 617 19.30 -2.14 43.20
N ALA A 618 19.20 -1.99 44.52
CA ALA A 618 19.21 -3.11 45.48
C ALA A 618 17.82 -3.70 45.79
N SER A 619 16.72 -3.15 45.24
CA SER A 619 15.39 -3.76 45.32
C SER A 619 14.91 -4.19 43.95
N GLN A 620 14.46 -5.44 43.82
CA GLN A 620 13.65 -5.94 42.70
C GLN A 620 12.58 -4.89 42.35
N GLN A 621 12.77 -4.19 41.25
CA GLN A 621 11.99 -3.00 40.92
C GLN A 621 10.58 -3.45 40.52
N ALA A 622 9.62 -3.25 41.40
CA ALA A 622 8.22 -3.53 41.13
C ALA A 622 7.77 -2.70 39.92
N LEU A 623 7.14 -3.34 38.93
CA LEU A 623 6.53 -2.69 37.77
C LEU A 623 5.68 -1.48 38.21
N ASP A 624 5.51 -0.47 37.36
CA ASP A 624 4.57 0.60 37.69
C ASP A 624 3.13 0.05 37.94
N PRO A 625 2.30 0.70 38.77
CA PRO A 625 0.98 0.18 39.16
C PRO A 625 0.05 -0.16 37.99
N PHE A 626 0.15 0.57 36.88
CA PHE A 626 -0.67 0.33 35.69
C PHE A 626 -0.18 -0.91 34.91
N SER A 627 1.14 -1.08 34.79
CA SER A 627 1.72 -2.31 34.22
C SER A 627 1.43 -3.55 35.07
N GLN A 628 1.47 -3.43 36.40
CA GLN A 628 1.07 -4.52 37.30
C GLN A 628 -0.38 -4.94 37.07
N LEU A 629 -1.29 -3.98 36.93
CA LEU A 629 -2.69 -4.26 36.64
C LEU A 629 -2.85 -5.00 35.30
N CYS A 630 -2.20 -4.51 34.23
CA CYS A 630 -2.25 -5.15 32.92
C CYS A 630 -1.69 -6.58 32.96
N SER A 631 -0.59 -6.80 33.68
CA SER A 631 0.01 -8.12 33.87
C SER A 631 -0.94 -9.07 34.62
N LYS A 632 -1.55 -8.60 35.72
CA LYS A 632 -2.49 -9.40 36.52
C LYS A 632 -3.70 -9.87 35.71
N ARG A 633 -4.18 -9.06 34.78
CA ARG A 633 -5.29 -9.38 33.86
C ARG A 633 -4.96 -10.43 32.80
N THR A 634 -3.70 -10.83 32.65
CA THR A 634 -3.31 -11.86 31.66
C THR A 634 -3.41 -13.29 32.18
N GLU A 635 -3.63 -13.50 33.48
CA GLU A 635 -3.68 -14.82 34.17
C GLU A 635 -2.49 -15.77 33.88
N ALA A 636 -1.46 -15.31 33.18
CA ALA A 636 -0.24 -16.05 32.94
C ALA A 636 0.62 -16.04 34.21
N ASP A 637 1.14 -17.20 34.60
CA ASP A 637 2.04 -17.33 35.75
C ASP A 637 3.21 -16.34 35.68
N ALA A 638 3.63 -15.87 36.85
CA ALA A 638 4.61 -14.80 37.08
C ALA A 638 6.05 -15.21 36.75
N ALA A 639 6.30 -15.83 35.58
CA ALA A 639 7.65 -16.03 35.08
C ALA A 639 8.13 -14.76 34.32
N PRO A 640 9.29 -14.19 34.70
CA PRO A 640 9.94 -13.15 33.91
C PRO A 640 10.50 -13.78 32.64
N TYR A 641 10.37 -13.09 31.49
CA TYR A 641 10.69 -13.52 30.12
C TYR A 641 9.56 -14.24 29.36
N ARG A 642 8.57 -13.45 28.97
CA ARG A 642 7.38 -13.84 28.21
C ARG A 642 7.63 -13.71 26.71
N GLY A 643 7.35 -14.75 25.92
CA GLY A 643 7.43 -14.71 24.46
C GLY A 643 6.48 -13.67 23.83
N VAL A 644 6.65 -13.37 22.54
CA VAL A 644 5.91 -12.33 21.79
C VAL A 644 4.40 -12.38 22.02
N ALA A 645 3.82 -13.58 22.13
CA ALA A 645 2.40 -13.78 22.39
C ALA A 645 1.94 -13.22 23.74
N ALA A 646 2.71 -13.46 24.81
CA ALA A 646 2.38 -13.01 26.16
C ALA A 646 2.62 -11.51 26.34
N ASN A 647 3.62 -10.93 25.66
CA ASN A 647 3.74 -9.47 25.51
C ASN A 647 2.52 -8.87 24.81
N GLY A 648 2.06 -9.52 23.73
CA GLY A 648 0.85 -9.13 23.01
C GLY A 648 -0.41 -9.15 23.87
N MET A 649 -0.56 -10.16 24.75
CA MET A 649 -1.67 -10.21 25.72
C MET A 649 -1.64 -9.03 26.70
N MET A 650 -0.47 -8.66 27.22
CA MET A 650 -0.34 -7.51 28.13
C MET A 650 -0.63 -6.18 27.43
N ILE A 651 -0.12 -6.00 26.20
CA ILE A 651 -0.43 -4.84 25.35
C ILE A 651 -1.94 -4.78 25.06
N GLU A 652 -2.58 -5.91 24.79
CA GLU A 652 -4.01 -5.97 24.55
C GLU A 652 -4.83 -5.51 25.78
N GLN A 653 -4.42 -5.87 27.00
CA GLN A 653 -5.06 -5.34 28.21
C GLN A 653 -4.88 -3.83 28.35
N GLN A 654 -3.70 -3.29 28.05
CA GLN A 654 -3.48 -1.84 27.99
C GLN A 654 -4.39 -1.18 26.95
N GLN A 655 -4.52 -1.76 25.75
CA GLN A 655 -5.38 -1.24 24.69
C GLN A 655 -6.85 -1.23 25.12
N ILE A 656 -7.30 -2.24 25.86
CA ILE A 656 -8.64 -2.29 26.45
C ILE A 656 -8.82 -1.16 27.46
N LEU A 657 -7.94 -1.03 28.45
CA LEU A 657 -8.08 -0.09 29.58
C LEU A 657 -7.94 1.38 29.16
N THR A 658 -7.20 1.65 28.09
CA THR A 658 -7.03 3.01 27.53
C THR A 658 -8.01 3.33 26.41
N THR A 659 -8.80 2.34 25.95
CA THR A 659 -9.60 2.38 24.70
C THR A 659 -8.79 2.72 23.45
N HIS A 660 -7.46 2.70 23.58
CA HIS A 660 -6.49 3.12 22.59
C HIS A 660 -6.89 4.41 21.86
N ASN A 661 -7.04 5.50 22.64
CA ASN A 661 -7.38 6.87 22.22
C ASN A 661 -8.84 7.17 21.90
N LEU A 662 -9.74 6.17 21.82
CA LEU A 662 -11.14 6.44 21.48
C LEU A 662 -11.79 7.40 22.48
N SER A 663 -11.71 7.12 23.78
CA SER A 663 -12.24 8.01 24.81
C SER A 663 -11.57 9.37 24.83
N VAL A 664 -10.25 9.41 24.70
CA VAL A 664 -9.47 10.66 24.70
C VAL A 664 -9.92 11.58 23.56
N LEU A 665 -10.13 11.03 22.36
CA LEU A 665 -10.53 11.79 21.18
C LEU A 665 -12.03 12.13 21.21
N MET A 666 -12.90 11.14 21.39
CA MET A 666 -14.36 11.32 21.32
C MET A 666 -14.88 12.27 22.40
N LYS A 667 -14.51 12.03 23.66
CA LYS A 667 -14.92 12.87 24.79
C LYS A 667 -14.13 14.18 24.82
N GLY A 668 -12.80 14.11 24.65
CA GLY A 668 -11.93 15.28 24.75
C GLY A 668 -12.15 16.33 23.66
N LEU A 669 -12.64 15.93 22.49
CA LEU A 669 -12.92 16.85 21.36
C LEU A 669 -14.41 17.00 21.05
N ASN A 670 -15.30 16.30 21.77
CA ASN A 670 -16.73 16.23 21.49
C ASN A 670 -17.02 15.95 20.01
N LEU A 671 -16.46 14.85 19.50
CA LEU A 671 -16.48 14.53 18.07
C LEU A 671 -17.90 14.14 17.59
N PRO A 672 -18.37 14.64 16.44
CA PRO A 672 -19.68 14.33 15.87
C PRO A 672 -19.71 12.97 15.13
N VAL A 673 -19.06 11.95 15.69
CA VAL A 673 -19.02 10.61 15.08
C VAL A 673 -20.33 9.88 15.39
N GLN A 674 -21.02 9.42 14.35
CA GLN A 674 -22.25 8.65 14.50
C GLN A 674 -21.94 7.23 15.00
N ARG A 675 -22.05 7.02 16.32
CA ARG A 675 -21.67 5.77 17.01
C ARG A 675 -22.32 4.51 16.40
N LEU A 676 -23.61 4.54 16.08
CA LEU A 676 -24.29 3.39 15.46
C LEU A 676 -23.72 3.06 14.08
N ALA A 677 -23.51 4.07 13.22
CA ALA A 677 -22.93 3.88 11.90
C ALA A 677 -21.49 3.35 11.98
N ALA A 678 -20.70 3.85 12.94
CA ALA A 678 -19.35 3.37 13.21
C ALA A 678 -19.34 1.90 13.64
N ALA A 679 -20.19 1.52 14.61
CA ALA A 679 -20.34 0.13 15.03
C ALA A 679 -20.76 -0.81 13.88
N GLN A 680 -21.69 -0.38 13.02
CA GLN A 680 -22.11 -1.15 11.86
C GLN A 680 -20.97 -1.33 10.84
N ARG A 681 -20.14 -0.30 10.61
CA ARG A 681 -18.94 -0.40 9.76
C ARG A 681 -17.94 -1.40 10.34
N CYS A 682 -17.66 -1.36 11.64
CA CYS A 682 -16.81 -2.35 12.30
C CYS A 682 -17.32 -3.77 12.04
N TRP A 683 -18.62 -4.03 12.25
CA TRP A 683 -19.19 -5.36 12.05
C TRP A 683 -19.11 -5.83 10.59
N ARG A 684 -19.47 -4.97 9.62
CA ARG A 684 -19.32 -5.28 8.18
C ARG A 684 -17.87 -5.60 7.82
N TRP A 685 -16.93 -4.86 8.39
CA TRP A 685 -15.51 -5.11 8.18
C TRP A 685 -15.07 -6.45 8.77
N ILE A 686 -15.51 -6.79 9.98
CA ILE A 686 -15.19 -8.06 10.66
C ILE A 686 -15.65 -9.24 9.82
N ILE A 687 -16.91 -9.25 9.37
CA ILE A 687 -17.46 -10.33 8.54
C ILE A 687 -16.68 -10.47 7.24
N ARG A 688 -16.47 -9.36 6.51
CA ARG A 688 -15.68 -9.35 5.28
C ARG A 688 -14.26 -9.88 5.51
N ARG A 689 -13.63 -9.52 6.63
CA ARG A 689 -12.26 -9.92 6.96
C ARG A 689 -12.15 -11.40 7.27
N LEU A 690 -13.09 -11.94 8.05
CA LEU A 690 -13.12 -13.36 8.41
C LEU A 690 -13.53 -14.26 7.23
N GLY A 691 -14.28 -13.73 6.26
CA GLY A 691 -14.61 -14.44 5.01
C GLY A 691 -13.45 -14.55 4.01
N GLN A 692 -12.32 -13.87 4.23
CA GLN A 692 -11.16 -13.93 3.32
C GLN A 692 -10.35 -15.21 3.52
N LYS A 693 -10.03 -15.90 2.41
CA LYS A 693 -9.09 -17.03 2.44
C LYS A 693 -7.69 -16.53 2.79
N THR A 694 -7.09 -17.12 3.81
CA THR A 694 -5.73 -16.79 4.25
C THR A 694 -4.75 -17.86 3.76
N THR A 695 -3.57 -17.43 3.31
CA THR A 695 -2.58 -18.31 2.66
C THR A 695 -1.57 -18.90 3.63
N SER A 696 -1.52 -18.44 4.89
CA SER A 696 -0.55 -18.89 5.88
C SER A 696 -1.07 -18.74 7.32
N HIS A 697 -0.52 -19.53 8.23
CA HIS A 697 -0.82 -19.44 9.67
C HIS A 697 -0.54 -18.04 10.24
N HIS A 698 0.59 -17.41 9.86
CA HIS A 698 0.90 -16.05 10.30
C HIS A 698 -0.13 -15.02 9.82
N ALA A 699 -0.64 -15.16 8.58
CA ALA A 699 -1.71 -14.30 8.08
C ALA A 699 -3.03 -14.48 8.86
N ARG A 700 -3.32 -15.70 9.34
CA ARG A 700 -4.46 -15.96 10.24
C ARG A 700 -4.32 -15.26 11.58
N LEU A 701 -3.13 -15.29 12.19
CA LEU A 701 -2.87 -14.57 13.44
C LEU A 701 -3.08 -13.05 13.28
N ILE A 702 -2.60 -12.45 12.19
CA ILE A 702 -2.82 -11.03 11.89
C ILE A 702 -4.32 -10.74 11.66
N MET A 703 -5.02 -11.63 10.96
CA MET A 703 -6.47 -11.52 10.75
C MET A 703 -7.20 -11.45 12.09
N VAL A 704 -6.94 -12.40 13.01
CA VAL A 704 -7.56 -12.43 14.34
C VAL A 704 -7.22 -11.18 15.15
N LYS A 705 -5.95 -10.76 15.17
CA LYS A 705 -5.51 -9.52 15.86
C LYS A 705 -6.31 -8.31 15.39
N ASN A 706 -6.42 -8.11 14.07
CA ASN A 706 -7.14 -6.97 13.52
C ASN A 706 -8.66 -7.08 13.72
N THR A 707 -9.22 -8.29 13.73
CA THR A 707 -10.62 -8.51 14.09
C THR A 707 -10.89 -8.14 15.54
N ALA A 708 -9.98 -8.47 16.47
CA ALA A 708 -10.10 -8.05 17.87
C ALA A 708 -10.03 -6.52 18.01
N TYR A 709 -9.22 -5.84 17.19
CA TYR A 709 -9.19 -4.36 17.15
C TYR A 709 -10.57 -3.81 16.75
N ALA A 710 -11.10 -4.28 15.63
CA ALA A 710 -12.42 -3.86 15.13
C ALA A 710 -13.53 -4.17 16.14
N TRP A 711 -13.47 -5.33 16.80
CA TRP A 711 -14.43 -5.73 17.83
C TRP A 711 -14.38 -4.80 19.03
N ARG A 712 -13.19 -4.48 19.56
CA ARG A 712 -13.04 -3.51 20.66
C ARG A 712 -13.63 -2.15 20.34
N GLN A 713 -13.35 -1.62 19.16
CA GLN A 713 -13.91 -0.33 18.75
C GLN A 713 -15.42 -0.38 18.59
N MET A 714 -15.95 -1.48 18.04
CA MET A 714 -17.40 -1.72 17.99
C MET A 714 -18.02 -1.68 19.39
N ILE A 715 -17.47 -2.40 20.37
CA ILE A 715 -17.97 -2.37 21.76
C ILE A 715 -17.93 -0.95 22.35
N TYR A 716 -16.85 -0.20 22.09
CA TYR A 716 -16.75 1.20 22.52
C TYR A 716 -17.89 2.06 21.94
N PHE A 717 -18.15 1.98 20.62
CA PHE A 717 -19.22 2.76 20.00
C PHE A 717 -20.60 2.36 20.53
N LEU A 718 -20.85 1.06 20.71
CA LEU A 718 -22.11 0.55 21.28
C LEU A 718 -22.33 1.02 22.73
N SER A 719 -21.26 1.22 23.49
CA SER A 719 -21.35 1.62 24.90
C SER A 719 -21.90 3.03 25.10
N GLY A 720 -21.84 3.88 24.07
CA GLY A 720 -22.47 5.20 24.07
C GLY A 720 -23.90 5.21 23.53
N LEU A 721 -24.51 4.05 23.24
CA LEU A 721 -25.89 3.93 22.77
C LEU A 721 -26.83 3.49 23.90
N SER A 722 -28.13 3.72 23.71
CA SER A 722 -29.16 3.19 24.62
C SER A 722 -29.22 1.65 24.56
N LYS A 723 -29.69 1.02 25.65
CA LYS A 723 -29.85 -0.44 25.71
C LYS A 723 -30.76 -0.99 24.59
N ALA A 724 -31.80 -0.26 24.21
CA ALA A 724 -32.66 -0.62 23.08
C ALA A 724 -31.88 -0.66 21.77
N ALA A 725 -31.11 0.39 21.46
CA ALA A 725 -30.28 0.44 20.26
C ALA A 725 -29.17 -0.63 20.25
N GLN A 726 -28.63 -1.01 21.42
CA GLN A 726 -27.69 -2.13 21.55
C GLN A 726 -28.35 -3.48 21.21
N MET A 727 -29.60 -3.70 21.64
CA MET A 727 -30.36 -4.90 21.30
C MET A 727 -30.74 -4.94 19.80
N ASP A 728 -31.14 -3.80 19.24
CA ASP A 728 -31.40 -3.68 17.79
C ASP A 728 -30.13 -3.97 16.98
N PHE A 729 -28.97 -3.53 17.48
CA PHE A 729 -27.68 -3.84 16.86
C PHE A 729 -27.37 -5.34 16.88
N LEU A 730 -27.67 -6.06 17.97
CA LEU A 730 -27.52 -7.52 18.00
C LEU A 730 -28.40 -8.21 16.94
N ALA A 731 -29.64 -7.73 16.76
CA ALA A 731 -30.52 -8.24 15.71
C ALA A 731 -29.93 -7.98 14.32
N PHE A 732 -29.39 -6.78 14.08
CA PHE A 732 -28.65 -6.44 12.86
C PHE A 732 -27.44 -7.37 12.64
N MET A 733 -26.67 -7.68 13.69
CA MET A 733 -25.50 -8.56 13.57
C MET A 733 -25.90 -9.95 13.10
N ARG A 734 -26.94 -10.53 13.72
CA ARG A 734 -27.48 -11.85 13.35
C ARG A 734 -28.08 -11.84 11.95
N ALA A 735 -28.79 -10.77 11.58
CA ALA A 735 -29.37 -10.59 10.24
C ALA A 735 -28.30 -10.67 9.13
N MET A 736 -27.13 -10.05 9.34
CA MET A 736 -26.05 -10.12 8.35
C MET A 736 -25.44 -11.51 8.21
N LEU A 737 -25.34 -12.28 9.30
CA LEU A 737 -24.77 -13.62 9.27
C LEU A 737 -25.59 -14.63 8.45
N TYR A 738 -26.90 -14.42 8.28
CA TYR A 738 -27.72 -15.29 7.42
C TYR A 738 -27.29 -15.31 5.95
N LYS A 739 -26.56 -14.28 5.49
CA LYS A 739 -26.05 -14.21 4.11
C LYS A 739 -24.66 -14.83 3.95
N GLU A 740 -24.04 -15.24 5.06
CA GLU A 740 -22.68 -15.75 5.10
C GLU A 740 -22.67 -17.29 5.24
N PRO A 741 -21.54 -17.95 4.93
CA PRO A 741 -21.41 -19.39 5.14
C PRO A 741 -21.67 -19.79 6.60
N GLU A 742 -22.42 -20.87 6.82
CA GLU A 742 -22.82 -21.32 8.16
C GLU A 742 -21.64 -21.48 9.13
N LYS A 743 -20.51 -21.98 8.62
CA LYS A 743 -19.25 -22.12 9.37
C LYS A 743 -18.78 -20.80 9.99
N LEU A 744 -18.90 -19.69 9.27
CA LEU A 744 -18.54 -18.36 9.79
C LEU A 744 -19.49 -17.95 10.92
N GLY A 745 -20.80 -18.19 10.74
CA GLY A 745 -21.80 -17.95 11.77
C GLY A 745 -21.49 -18.72 13.07
N GLN A 746 -21.27 -20.03 12.97
CA GLN A 746 -20.90 -20.89 14.10
C GLN A 746 -19.58 -20.47 14.76
N ALA A 747 -18.62 -19.98 13.96
CA ALA A 747 -17.33 -19.52 14.47
C ALA A 747 -17.46 -18.26 15.34
N VAL A 748 -18.30 -17.29 14.95
CA VAL A 748 -18.39 -15.99 15.64
C VAL A 748 -19.48 -15.94 16.73
N ASP A 749 -20.47 -16.84 16.67
CA ASP A 749 -21.60 -16.86 17.60
C ASP A 749 -21.24 -16.89 19.11
N PRO A 750 -20.15 -17.55 19.58
CA PRO A 750 -19.72 -17.44 20.97
C PRO A 750 -19.39 -16.01 21.41
N ALA A 751 -18.80 -15.18 20.53
CA ALA A 751 -18.53 -13.78 20.83
C ALA A 751 -19.82 -12.94 20.85
N ILE A 752 -20.78 -13.24 19.97
CA ILE A 752 -22.11 -12.59 19.94
C ILE A 752 -22.90 -12.91 21.20
N ARG A 753 -22.88 -14.16 21.67
CA ARG A 753 -23.46 -14.54 22.97
C ARG A 753 -22.81 -13.78 24.12
N GLY A 754 -21.49 -13.65 24.11
CA GLY A 754 -20.75 -12.84 25.09
C GLY A 754 -21.21 -11.38 25.10
N LEU A 755 -21.40 -10.77 23.93
CA LEU A 755 -21.93 -9.41 23.81
C LEU A 755 -23.37 -9.30 24.36
N HIS A 756 -24.22 -10.29 24.05
CA HIS A 756 -25.59 -10.32 24.55
C HIS A 756 -25.65 -10.37 26.08
N LEU A 757 -24.85 -11.23 26.71
CA LEU A 757 -24.74 -11.27 28.18
C LEU A 757 -24.30 -9.92 28.75
N ALA A 758 -23.31 -9.27 28.14
CA ALA A 758 -22.80 -7.98 28.60
C ALA A 758 -23.84 -6.86 28.51
N ILE A 759 -24.68 -6.86 27.46
CA ILE A 759 -25.82 -5.93 27.34
C ILE A 759 -26.87 -6.19 28.43
N LEU A 760 -27.03 -7.44 28.85
CA LEU A 760 -27.90 -7.82 29.98
C LEU A 760 -27.28 -7.52 31.35
N GLY A 761 -25.99 -7.17 31.43
CA GLY A 761 -25.29 -6.79 32.65
C GLY A 761 -24.35 -7.87 33.20
N SER A 762 -24.15 -9.00 32.50
CA SER A 762 -23.27 -10.08 32.92
C SER A 762 -22.04 -10.20 32.00
N PRO A 763 -20.83 -10.43 32.52
CA PRO A 763 -19.65 -10.53 31.67
C PRO A 763 -19.70 -11.76 30.74
N PRO A 764 -18.99 -11.74 29.59
CA PRO A 764 -18.96 -12.85 28.64
C PRO A 764 -18.53 -14.19 29.23
N GLN A 765 -17.74 -14.20 30.31
CA GLN A 765 -17.27 -15.42 30.97
C GLN A 765 -18.32 -16.07 31.90
N SER A 766 -19.50 -15.46 32.09
CA SER A 766 -20.56 -16.02 32.93
C SER A 766 -21.23 -17.27 32.35
N SER A 767 -20.94 -17.65 31.10
CA SER A 767 -21.45 -18.88 30.48
C SER A 767 -20.34 -19.58 29.69
N ALA A 768 -20.38 -20.92 29.65
CA ALA A 768 -19.43 -21.75 28.92
C ALA A 768 -19.53 -21.57 27.39
N ASP A 769 -20.72 -21.22 26.89
CA ASP A 769 -21.02 -21.09 25.45
C ASP A 769 -20.71 -19.71 24.88
N SER A 770 -20.32 -18.76 25.73
CA SER A 770 -19.89 -17.42 25.35
C SER A 770 -18.38 -17.24 25.49
N LYS A 771 -17.82 -16.32 24.71
CA LYS A 771 -16.40 -15.98 24.76
C LYS A 771 -16.19 -14.47 24.81
N LEU A 772 -15.23 -14.06 25.62
CA LEU A 772 -14.61 -12.73 25.49
C LEU A 772 -13.75 -12.74 24.23
N PHE A 773 -13.95 -11.77 23.32
CA PHE A 773 -13.13 -11.66 22.13
C PHE A 773 -11.84 -10.89 22.44
N LEU A 774 -10.73 -11.63 22.44
CA LEU A 774 -9.36 -11.11 22.48
C LEU A 774 -8.62 -11.53 21.20
N GLY A 775 -7.53 -10.85 20.89
CA GLY A 775 -6.70 -11.09 19.70
C GLY A 775 -5.42 -11.87 19.98
N TRP A 776 -4.97 -11.90 21.24
CA TRP A 776 -3.74 -12.57 21.66
C TRP A 776 -4.00 -13.72 22.62
N THR A 777 -3.20 -14.78 22.47
CA THR A 777 -3.18 -15.96 23.34
C THR A 777 -1.81 -16.63 23.26
N THR A 778 -1.38 -17.29 24.33
CA THR A 778 -0.17 -18.15 24.33
C THR A 778 -0.45 -19.55 23.78
N GLY A 779 -1.70 -19.97 23.71
CA GLY A 779 -2.13 -21.25 23.15
C GLY A 779 -2.81 -21.12 21.78
N SER A 780 -3.59 -22.13 21.40
CA SER A 780 -4.41 -22.06 20.19
C SER A 780 -5.57 -21.08 20.36
N HIS A 781 -5.84 -20.29 19.32
CA HIS A 781 -6.94 -19.33 19.34
C HIS A 781 -8.26 -19.99 18.90
N TRP A 782 -9.27 -19.99 19.76
CA TRP A 782 -10.58 -20.63 19.54
C TRP A 782 -11.24 -20.28 18.20
N LEU A 783 -11.09 -19.04 17.72
CA LEU A 783 -11.63 -18.63 16.42
C LEU A 783 -10.93 -19.31 15.24
N ILE A 784 -9.62 -19.54 15.34
CA ILE A 784 -8.84 -20.22 14.29
C ILE A 784 -9.28 -21.69 14.21
N GLU A 785 -9.42 -22.35 15.35
CA GLU A 785 -9.89 -23.73 15.43
C GLU A 785 -11.27 -23.90 14.79
N LYS A 786 -12.21 -22.98 15.06
CA LYS A 786 -13.56 -23.01 14.50
C LYS A 786 -13.63 -22.68 13.01
N LEU A 787 -12.79 -21.75 12.53
CA LEU A 787 -12.71 -21.43 11.10
C LEU A 787 -12.07 -22.58 10.29
N GLY A 788 -11.32 -23.47 10.94
CA GLY A 788 -10.63 -24.60 10.32
C GLY A 788 -9.54 -24.18 9.33
N GLU A 789 -9.00 -25.16 8.60
CA GLU A 789 -8.01 -24.89 7.55
C GLU A 789 -8.57 -24.14 6.34
#